data_AF-A0A9Q9YWZ1-F1
#
_entry.id   AF-A0A9Q9YWZ1-F1
#
_cell.length_a   1.000
_cell.length_b   1.000
_cell.length_c   1.000
_cell.angle_alpha   90.00
_cell.angle_beta   90.00
_cell.angle_gamma   90.00
#
_symmetry.space_group_name_H-M   'P 1'
#
loop_
_entity.id
_entity.type
_entity.pdbx_description
1 polymer ?
#
loop_
_entity_poly.entity_id
_entity_poly.type
_entity_poly.pdbx_seq_one_letter_code
_entity_poly.pdbx_strand_id
1 'polypeptide(L)'
;MENFILYEEIGRGNRSVVYKGRRKGSIHFVAIICSDKSKRPELTNHVRLAHDIKHDNVVSFYEWYETSNHLWLVVEMCTGGSLAALVAQDECLSEEVVREFSIDLMKGLKYIHDSGIVVSDLTPAKILLDGPGTLKYSNFCLAKAQGESLEEFFSLVMAEEMGVGDSKENIISPQNIKNRIKGSPVYCAPEVLRGADTSVCSDLWALGCILYEMFTGKPPFVSESMTGLVDLILNEGPPPLRQKEPAFSKPSPEFENLVMGLLQKDPVKRLSWDPLLSHPFWREAFSETYITLEKAQDDVSPMSSLHLAPVSSQTTKKAKPAPADPASPNLSKSFTLDNVIEFRPKSALDIDTRETIFLLSSRPTPRTSNTARETEGKGSEIQESSVMVEEQGDMSACIKPLLYTDSDFTVTPIMDNPKILKTSPVRFDPKTLCVPAHSAERLSCLNSEDWSQFLQQVCGVLESVDRAGSANATAPRTKLNLLCYLCTVCNHRETATRLIHSPLFPVLVQQMRHAPNWDIRSKVMRVIGLMASHCTELRDNVPVTEAVAMFTELIRENFRSSKLKQCLIPPLGELLYLIATQEEKKERPGGLWVVPAAAYTVLMRCLREGEELVVNHMAAKTIENVCSRESQYAQGFITAEVGPALWYLFTHSTVDALRVSAISALCKITRQSAGAFQSVIDKVGLPSILSCLVSGISRVQQHMLTMFAAMLASGVHSHRLVQDRDFVMKIIRSLESPSSVIRAKAFLVLLQVLMNNREMLLLCCNSRLVMYIERDVRKATPGKEQQSSNEYLSNCLTLLIRHTVHELPAILDDILSVLGSIVGRKHPSPTQSRQLKQSLPMMAVVLHLLTSQIFRPQVVTEAFLIKFGKLLNHITSIDSNETSLGSAIGQAASEELIRNTLSAVEAISQHPALLSLYHCTVVDLIAPPLASLAFSKNVEWRIVSLRVLSEITLLLLSQDEVEERERDGGREREREWEGEGISSNTRLLTLISEALLPQYETLLLEPDPVPVYALKLLVSLTEHSSPISRLVRESRLLPAIFQVIEVHQNNTVGSTMQNAMALLCNLIGQKGTDLRPFYQQGVIELVCNVFVEVTGVYLVREMHSGLKSCSSLLLCLLDIIHCLLKNLSSVVRLALQRSESNEDTEAAEELLLINKPLTELNNLLIQLLACNDSEVYEEASHCVSLLAQLYGGEGADCLQPEELLSLAHALQTHTEPRQLKLLLRVLKRMMSAVGSSCWGSSEGQILSRAAETGAAY
;
A
#
# COMPACT_ATOMS: atom_id res chain seq x y z
N MET A 1 -0.81 3.06 -7.99
CA MET A 1 -1.66 3.02 -9.21
C MET A 1 -2.15 1.64 -9.65
N GLU A 2 -1.40 0.54 -9.52
CA GLU A 2 -1.79 -0.77 -10.08
C GLU A 2 -3.19 -1.29 -9.72
N ASN A 3 -3.74 -0.86 -8.58
CA ASN A 3 -5.09 -1.22 -8.11
C ASN A 3 -6.24 -0.66 -8.97
N PHE A 4 -5.97 0.19 -9.96
CA PHE A 4 -6.99 0.85 -10.78
C PHE A 4 -6.91 0.44 -12.26
N ILE A 5 -8.05 0.54 -12.94
CA ILE A 5 -8.16 0.56 -14.41
C ILE A 5 -8.50 2.00 -14.78
N LEU A 6 -7.70 2.59 -15.66
CA LEU A 6 -8.00 3.89 -16.29
C LEU A 6 -8.82 3.64 -17.56
N TYR A 7 -9.76 4.55 -17.83
CA TYR A 7 -10.61 4.56 -19.01
C TYR A 7 -10.39 5.89 -19.78
N GLU A 8 -11.45 6.55 -20.23
CA GLU A 8 -11.36 7.82 -20.95
C GLU A 8 -10.80 8.97 -20.09
N GLU A 9 -10.16 9.93 -20.77
CA GLU A 9 -9.91 11.27 -20.23
C GLU A 9 -11.24 12.02 -20.13
N ILE A 10 -11.52 12.57 -18.95
CA ILE A 10 -12.78 13.29 -18.62
C ILE A 10 -12.56 14.78 -18.34
N GLY A 11 -11.31 15.22 -18.25
CA GLY A 11 -10.96 16.62 -18.07
C GLY A 11 -9.46 16.86 -18.10
N ARG A 12 -9.04 18.09 -18.40
CA ARG A 12 -7.64 18.50 -18.48
C ARG A 12 -7.46 19.87 -17.85
N GLY A 13 -6.36 20.05 -17.12
CA GLY A 13 -5.93 21.32 -16.56
C GLY A 13 -4.46 21.59 -16.87
N ASN A 14 -3.97 22.77 -16.49
CA ASN A 14 -2.55 23.11 -16.57
C ASN A 14 -1.72 22.04 -15.81
N ARG A 15 -0.84 21.32 -16.52
CA ARG A 15 -0.01 20.21 -15.98
C ARG A 15 -0.80 19.13 -15.22
N SER A 16 -2.03 18.82 -15.64
CA SER A 16 -2.82 17.72 -15.06
C SER A 16 -3.85 17.15 -16.03
N VAL A 17 -4.10 15.85 -15.97
CA VAL A 17 -5.11 15.14 -16.76
C VAL A 17 -5.97 14.30 -15.82
N VAL A 18 -7.29 14.39 -15.97
CA VAL A 18 -8.26 13.64 -15.17
C VAL A 18 -8.80 12.49 -16.00
N TYR A 19 -8.60 11.27 -15.52
CA TYR A 19 -9.11 10.04 -16.10
C TYR A 19 -10.28 9.51 -15.30
N LYS A 20 -11.26 8.92 -15.98
CA LYS A 20 -12.22 8.03 -15.34
C LYS A 20 -11.51 6.74 -14.94
N GLY A 21 -11.61 6.38 -13.67
CA GLY A 21 -11.02 5.18 -13.11
C GLY A 21 -12.05 4.19 -12.58
N ARG A 22 -11.65 2.94 -12.38
CA ARG A 22 -12.38 1.96 -11.56
C ARG A 22 -11.41 1.14 -10.73
N ARG A 23 -11.70 0.95 -9.45
CA ARG A 23 -10.89 0.10 -8.56
C ARG A 23 -11.03 -1.37 -9.00
N LYS A 24 -9.92 -2.06 -9.26
CA LYS A 24 -9.90 -3.48 -9.66
C LYS A 24 -10.59 -4.32 -8.58
N GLY A 25 -11.46 -5.23 -9.00
CA GLY A 25 -12.31 -6.02 -8.09
C GLY A 25 -13.59 -5.32 -7.59
N SER A 26 -13.78 -4.03 -7.87
CA SER A 26 -15.01 -3.28 -7.52
C SER A 26 -15.74 -2.75 -8.76
N ILE A 27 -17.00 -2.37 -8.60
CA ILE A 27 -17.79 -1.62 -9.58
C ILE A 27 -17.79 -0.11 -9.31
N HIS A 28 -17.18 0.36 -8.21
CA HIS A 28 -17.00 1.79 -7.94
C HIS A 28 -16.06 2.44 -8.96
N PHE A 29 -16.61 3.41 -9.70
CA PHE A 29 -15.84 4.35 -10.50
C PHE A 29 -15.32 5.50 -9.64
N VAL A 30 -14.19 6.07 -10.03
CA VAL A 30 -13.45 7.14 -9.33
C VAL A 30 -12.91 8.13 -10.36
N ALA A 31 -12.66 9.38 -9.98
CA ALA A 31 -11.83 10.27 -10.78
C ALA A 31 -10.36 10.08 -10.39
N ILE A 32 -9.48 9.97 -11.37
CA ILE A 32 -8.03 9.78 -11.20
C ILE A 32 -7.32 10.97 -11.84
N ILE A 33 -6.84 11.89 -11.00
CA ILE A 33 -6.11 13.08 -11.40
C ILE A 33 -4.63 12.72 -11.48
N CYS A 34 -4.08 12.68 -12.69
CA CYS A 34 -2.64 12.58 -12.96
C CYS A 34 -2.04 13.99 -13.06
N SER A 35 -0.92 14.24 -12.38
CA SER A 35 -0.26 15.55 -12.34
C SER A 35 1.26 15.42 -12.38
N ASP A 36 1.93 16.40 -12.96
CA ASP A 36 3.40 16.51 -12.91
C ASP A 36 3.88 16.63 -11.46
N LYS A 37 5.02 16.01 -11.11
CA LYS A 37 5.58 16.09 -9.75
C LYS A 37 5.80 17.51 -9.23
N SER A 38 6.03 18.47 -10.13
CA SER A 38 6.13 19.90 -9.76
C SER A 38 4.93 20.41 -8.94
N LYS A 39 3.76 19.76 -9.01
CA LYS A 39 2.55 20.07 -8.23
C LYS A 39 2.47 19.44 -6.83
N ARG A 40 3.57 18.93 -6.27
CA ARG A 40 3.53 18.34 -4.91
C ARG A 40 2.98 19.31 -3.84
N PRO A 41 3.33 20.61 -3.80
CA PRO A 41 2.76 21.55 -2.83
C PRO A 41 1.23 21.67 -2.91
N GLU A 42 0.70 21.88 -4.12
CA GLU A 42 -0.75 22.01 -4.37
C GLU A 42 -1.52 20.73 -4.01
N LEU A 43 -0.98 19.56 -4.36
CA LEU A 43 -1.65 18.28 -4.10
C LEU A 43 -1.52 17.84 -2.63
N THR A 44 -0.39 18.10 -1.97
CA THR A 44 -0.23 17.81 -0.54
C THR A 44 -1.14 18.72 0.29
N ASN A 45 -1.28 19.99 -0.13
CA ASN A 45 -2.25 20.91 0.47
C ASN A 45 -3.71 20.46 0.27
N HIS A 46 -4.06 19.98 -0.94
CA HIS A 46 -5.38 19.38 -1.16
C HIS A 46 -5.60 18.17 -0.23
N VAL A 47 -4.64 17.24 -0.15
CA VAL A 47 -4.80 16.00 0.63
C VAL A 47 -4.94 16.29 2.12
N ARG A 48 -4.05 17.07 2.74
CA ARG A 48 -4.10 17.33 4.19
C ARG A 48 -5.42 17.99 4.63
N LEU A 49 -6.02 18.82 3.77
CA LEU A 49 -7.28 19.52 4.06
C LEU A 49 -8.51 18.66 3.75
N ALA A 50 -8.48 17.83 2.70
CA ALA A 50 -9.61 17.02 2.28
C ALA A 50 -9.68 15.61 2.93
N HIS A 51 -8.59 15.08 3.48
CA HIS A 51 -8.48 13.69 3.96
C HIS A 51 -9.58 13.28 4.95
N ASP A 52 -9.87 14.15 5.93
CA ASP A 52 -10.84 13.90 6.99
C ASP A 52 -12.24 14.49 6.70
N ILE A 53 -12.43 15.18 5.56
CA ILE A 53 -13.72 15.76 5.17
C ILE A 53 -14.64 14.67 4.59
N LYS A 54 -15.82 14.51 5.19
CA LYS A 54 -16.90 13.63 4.70
C LYS A 54 -18.23 14.38 4.78
N HIS A 55 -18.67 14.93 3.64
CA HIS A 55 -19.88 15.74 3.53
C HIS A 55 -20.42 15.67 2.10
N ASP A 56 -21.74 15.56 1.91
CA ASP A 56 -22.35 15.30 0.59
C ASP A 56 -21.95 16.33 -0.47
N ASN A 57 -21.84 17.61 -0.09
CA ASN A 57 -21.44 18.71 -0.97
C ASN A 57 -19.92 18.91 -1.07
N VAL A 58 -19.09 17.92 -0.73
CA VAL A 58 -17.64 17.94 -0.95
C VAL A 58 -17.21 16.65 -1.66
N VAL A 59 -16.31 16.75 -2.62
CA VAL A 59 -15.76 15.59 -3.34
C VAL A 59 -14.92 14.74 -2.39
N SER A 60 -15.34 13.50 -2.19
CA SER A 60 -14.67 12.57 -1.28
C SER A 60 -13.24 12.24 -1.74
N PHE A 61 -12.26 12.44 -0.86
CA PHE A 61 -10.91 11.91 -1.03
C PHE A 61 -10.89 10.40 -0.76
N TYR A 62 -10.07 9.64 -1.51
CA TYR A 62 -9.87 8.21 -1.27
C TYR A 62 -8.41 7.82 -1.08
N GLU A 63 -7.57 8.03 -2.10
CA GLU A 63 -6.18 7.57 -2.10
C GLU A 63 -5.31 8.50 -2.94
N TRP A 64 -4.01 8.55 -2.66
CA TRP A 64 -3.05 9.15 -3.57
C TRP A 64 -1.72 8.38 -3.59
N TYR A 65 -1.01 8.49 -4.70
CA TYR A 65 0.16 7.70 -5.05
C TYR A 65 1.20 8.52 -5.80
N GLU A 66 2.44 8.09 -5.73
CA GLU A 66 3.51 8.57 -6.58
C GLU A 66 4.00 7.46 -7.54
N THR A 67 4.36 7.84 -8.77
CA THR A 67 5.16 6.99 -9.66
C THR A 67 6.44 7.74 -10.06
N SER A 68 7.29 7.16 -10.92
CA SER A 68 8.56 7.77 -11.34
C SER A 68 8.41 9.22 -11.83
N ASN A 69 7.35 9.53 -12.58
CA ASN A 69 7.19 10.81 -13.29
C ASN A 69 5.98 11.64 -12.86
N HIS A 70 5.00 11.05 -12.14
CA HIS A 70 3.70 11.70 -11.87
C HIS A 70 3.21 11.46 -10.45
N LEU A 71 2.44 12.42 -9.93
CA LEU A 71 1.57 12.29 -8.77
C LEU A 71 0.17 11.91 -9.22
N TRP A 72 -0.51 11.07 -8.44
CA TRP A 72 -1.83 10.54 -8.78
C TRP A 72 -2.77 10.66 -7.59
N LEU A 73 -3.82 11.47 -7.74
CA LEU A 73 -4.85 11.72 -6.73
C LEU A 73 -6.17 11.04 -7.16
N VAL A 74 -6.73 10.22 -6.28
CA VAL A 74 -7.94 9.41 -6.52
C VAL A 74 -9.08 9.90 -5.63
N VAL A 75 -10.17 10.32 -6.25
CA VAL A 75 -11.32 10.97 -5.59
C VAL A 75 -12.65 10.50 -6.18
N GLU A 76 -13.76 10.99 -5.63
CA GLU A 76 -15.12 10.75 -6.10
C GLU A 76 -15.34 11.08 -7.59
N MET A 77 -16.18 10.28 -8.27
CA MET A 77 -16.49 10.46 -9.69
C MET A 77 -17.77 11.29 -9.88
N CYS A 78 -17.63 12.61 -9.98
CA CYS A 78 -18.72 13.52 -10.33
C CYS A 78 -19.00 13.47 -11.85
N THR A 79 -20.11 12.85 -12.26
CA THR A 79 -20.43 12.60 -13.68
C THR A 79 -21.14 13.74 -14.40
N GLY A 80 -21.69 14.72 -13.69
CA GLY A 80 -22.41 15.86 -14.27
C GLY A 80 -21.51 17.00 -14.79
N GLY A 81 -20.19 16.85 -14.70
CA GLY A 81 -19.22 17.87 -15.11
C GLY A 81 -19.05 19.00 -14.09
N SER A 82 -18.52 20.14 -14.53
CA SER A 82 -18.33 21.34 -13.69
C SER A 82 -19.45 22.36 -13.87
N LEU A 83 -19.76 23.12 -12.82
CA LEU A 83 -20.76 24.20 -12.86
C LEU A 83 -20.45 25.24 -13.97
N ALA A 84 -19.16 25.54 -14.22
CA ALA A 84 -18.73 26.38 -15.34
C ALA A 84 -19.23 25.88 -16.71
N ALA A 85 -19.22 24.56 -16.93
CA ALA A 85 -19.64 23.95 -18.17
C ALA A 85 -21.17 23.98 -18.32
N LEU A 86 -21.91 23.81 -17.21
CA LEU A 86 -23.37 23.92 -17.20
C LEU A 86 -23.84 25.34 -17.53
N VAL A 87 -23.27 26.37 -16.87
CA VAL A 87 -23.62 27.77 -17.15
C VAL A 87 -23.22 28.17 -18.59
N ALA A 88 -22.11 27.63 -19.12
CA ALA A 88 -21.72 27.83 -20.51
C ALA A 88 -22.60 27.09 -21.53
N GLN A 89 -23.29 26.00 -21.12
CA GLN A 89 -24.20 25.23 -21.97
C GLN A 89 -25.60 25.86 -22.03
N ASP A 90 -26.15 26.19 -20.87
CA ASP A 90 -27.55 26.66 -20.74
C ASP A 90 -27.67 28.19 -20.91
N GLU A 91 -26.54 28.88 -21.12
CA GLU A 91 -26.31 30.33 -21.11
C GLU A 91 -26.69 31.09 -19.83
N CYS A 92 -27.77 30.73 -19.15
CA CYS A 92 -28.15 31.25 -17.83
C CYS A 92 -29.17 30.31 -17.15
N LEU A 93 -29.07 30.17 -15.83
CA LEU A 93 -29.94 29.29 -15.06
C LEU A 93 -31.17 30.05 -14.56
N SER A 94 -32.33 29.38 -14.55
CA SER A 94 -33.55 29.94 -13.96
C SER A 94 -33.35 30.17 -12.45
N GLU A 95 -34.03 31.17 -11.88
CA GLU A 95 -33.85 31.49 -10.47
C GLU A 95 -34.12 30.29 -9.55
N GLU A 96 -35.07 29.40 -9.89
CA GLU A 96 -35.37 28.20 -9.10
C GLU A 96 -34.26 27.12 -9.16
N VAL A 97 -33.49 27.06 -10.25
CA VAL A 97 -32.31 26.18 -10.36
C VAL A 97 -31.10 26.81 -9.66
N VAL A 98 -30.83 28.10 -9.90
CA VAL A 98 -29.82 28.88 -9.16
C VAL A 98 -30.01 28.69 -7.66
N ARG A 99 -31.26 28.78 -7.22
CA ARG A 99 -31.76 28.61 -5.85
C ARG A 99 -31.42 27.25 -5.26
N GLU A 100 -31.83 26.14 -5.87
CA GLU A 100 -31.53 24.79 -5.34
C GLU A 100 -30.02 24.51 -5.30
N PHE A 101 -29.29 24.85 -6.37
CA PHE A 101 -27.82 24.78 -6.39
C PHE A 101 -27.16 25.62 -5.30
N SER A 102 -27.68 26.81 -5.01
CA SER A 102 -27.15 27.67 -3.95
C SER A 102 -27.34 27.07 -2.55
N ILE A 103 -28.34 26.21 -2.32
CA ILE A 103 -28.49 25.47 -1.05
C ILE A 103 -27.30 24.53 -0.84
N ASP A 104 -26.91 23.80 -1.87
CA ASP A 104 -25.80 22.84 -1.81
C ASP A 104 -24.44 23.53 -1.62
N LEU A 105 -24.22 24.64 -2.33
CA LEU A 105 -23.04 25.48 -2.11
C LEU A 105 -22.98 26.00 -0.67
N MET A 106 -24.12 26.48 -0.15
CA MET A 106 -24.24 26.96 1.23
C MET A 106 -23.91 25.88 2.27
N LYS A 107 -24.46 24.66 2.13
CA LYS A 107 -24.13 23.53 3.03
C LYS A 107 -22.64 23.21 3.01
N GLY A 108 -22.08 23.00 1.81
CA GLY A 108 -20.68 22.60 1.62
C GLY A 108 -19.71 23.65 2.17
N LEU A 109 -19.91 24.92 1.82
CA LEU A 109 -19.04 26.00 2.28
C LEU A 109 -19.17 26.24 3.79
N LYS A 110 -20.36 26.05 4.38
CA LYS A 110 -20.55 26.15 5.84
C LYS A 110 -19.77 25.05 6.55
N TYR A 111 -19.85 23.80 6.09
CA TYR A 111 -19.08 22.69 6.64
C TYR A 111 -17.56 22.94 6.56
N ILE A 112 -17.07 23.45 5.42
CA ILE A 112 -15.65 23.78 5.22
C ILE A 112 -15.20 24.89 6.18
N HIS A 113 -15.97 25.97 6.30
CA HIS A 113 -15.66 27.09 7.19
C HIS A 113 -15.76 26.69 8.69
N ASP A 114 -16.72 25.84 9.07
CA ASP A 114 -16.84 25.29 10.42
C ASP A 114 -15.70 24.33 10.77
N SER A 115 -15.11 23.68 9.75
CA SER A 115 -13.87 22.89 9.88
C SER A 115 -12.61 23.75 10.01
N GLY A 116 -12.73 25.09 10.04
CA GLY A 116 -11.61 26.02 10.17
C GLY A 116 -10.81 26.26 8.89
N ILE A 117 -11.36 25.91 7.72
CA ILE A 117 -10.70 25.98 6.42
C ILE A 117 -11.28 27.14 5.59
N VAL A 118 -10.44 27.84 4.85
CA VAL A 118 -10.81 28.88 3.86
C VAL A 118 -10.42 28.37 2.46
N VAL A 119 -11.37 28.33 1.53
CA VAL A 119 -11.21 27.80 0.16
C VAL A 119 -10.30 28.69 -0.69
N SER A 120 -10.33 30.01 -0.48
CA SER A 120 -9.40 31.03 -1.03
C SER A 120 -9.34 31.23 -2.55
N ASP A 121 -9.73 30.25 -3.36
CA ASP A 121 -9.84 30.34 -4.82
C ASP A 121 -11.07 29.54 -5.30
N LEU A 122 -12.25 30.05 -4.97
CA LEU A 122 -13.56 29.49 -5.28
C LEU A 122 -14.05 29.97 -6.66
N THR A 123 -14.28 29.05 -7.59
CA THR A 123 -14.74 29.33 -8.96
C THR A 123 -15.71 28.24 -9.47
N PRO A 124 -16.57 28.51 -10.48
CA PRO A 124 -17.48 27.50 -11.05
C PRO A 124 -16.78 26.30 -11.69
N ALA A 125 -15.50 26.43 -12.06
CA ALA A 125 -14.70 25.32 -12.59
C ALA A 125 -14.23 24.33 -11.50
N LYS A 126 -14.32 24.71 -10.22
CA LYS A 126 -13.95 23.92 -9.04
C LYS A 126 -15.15 23.38 -8.25
N ILE A 127 -16.34 23.52 -8.82
CA ILE A 127 -17.58 22.96 -8.32
C ILE A 127 -18.05 21.94 -9.36
N LEU A 128 -18.30 20.71 -8.94
CA LEU A 128 -18.72 19.61 -9.82
C LEU A 128 -20.14 19.16 -9.49
N LEU A 129 -20.85 18.62 -10.49
CA LEU A 129 -22.15 17.98 -10.34
C LEU A 129 -21.97 16.45 -10.30
N ASP A 130 -22.62 15.78 -9.35
CA ASP A 130 -22.68 14.31 -9.33
C ASP A 130 -23.76 13.75 -10.30
N GLY A 131 -24.05 12.45 -10.20
CA GLY A 131 -25.06 11.78 -11.05
C GLY A 131 -26.51 12.22 -10.76
N PRO A 132 -26.93 12.32 -9.49
CA PRO A 132 -28.18 12.95 -9.08
C PRO A 132 -28.32 14.45 -9.41
N GLY A 133 -27.21 15.19 -9.51
CA GLY A 133 -27.19 16.64 -9.78
C GLY A 133 -26.79 17.51 -8.57
N THR A 134 -26.33 16.90 -7.48
CA THR A 134 -25.84 17.57 -6.27
C THR A 134 -24.54 18.33 -6.57
N LEU A 135 -24.39 19.56 -6.09
CA LEU A 135 -23.13 20.31 -6.24
C LEU A 135 -22.10 19.95 -5.16
N LYS A 136 -20.84 19.77 -5.58
CA LYS A 136 -19.72 19.37 -4.73
C LYS A 136 -18.47 20.24 -4.94
N TYR A 137 -17.87 20.73 -3.86
CA TYR A 137 -16.56 21.40 -3.87
C TYR A 137 -15.45 20.38 -4.17
N SER A 138 -14.60 20.63 -5.18
CA SER A 138 -13.66 19.61 -5.70
C SER A 138 -12.17 19.94 -5.58
N ASN A 139 -11.78 21.13 -5.11
CA ASN A 139 -10.40 21.59 -5.25
C ASN A 139 -9.92 22.47 -4.09
N PHE A 140 -9.23 21.83 -3.13
CA PHE A 140 -8.58 22.47 -1.97
C PHE A 140 -7.10 22.84 -2.23
N CYS A 141 -6.61 22.84 -3.47
CA CYS A 141 -5.17 23.02 -3.76
C CYS A 141 -4.60 24.36 -3.27
N LEU A 142 -5.42 25.41 -3.22
CA LEU A 142 -5.07 26.75 -2.72
C LEU A 142 -5.85 27.13 -1.44
N ALA A 143 -6.57 26.18 -0.84
CA ALA A 143 -7.23 26.40 0.44
C ALA A 143 -6.19 26.47 1.58
N LYS A 144 -6.56 27.04 2.72
CA LYS A 144 -5.70 27.16 3.90
C LYS A 144 -6.48 27.05 5.20
N ALA A 145 -5.83 26.65 6.28
CA ALA A 145 -6.42 26.76 7.61
C ALA A 145 -6.52 28.24 8.02
N GLN A 146 -7.52 28.59 8.84
CA GLN A 146 -7.74 29.98 9.24
C GLN A 146 -6.58 30.49 10.12
N GLY A 147 -5.85 31.49 9.63
CA GLY A 147 -4.64 32.04 10.27
C GLY A 147 -3.32 31.46 9.76
N GLU A 148 -3.36 30.57 8.76
CA GLU A 148 -2.18 29.95 8.16
C GLU A 148 -1.57 30.78 7.01
N SER A 149 -0.24 30.71 6.89
CA SER A 149 0.56 31.21 5.76
C SER A 149 0.78 30.11 4.74
N LEU A 150 0.07 30.17 3.61
CA LEU A 150 0.19 29.17 2.55
C LEU A 150 1.56 29.26 1.83
N GLU A 151 2.21 30.43 1.87
CA GLU A 151 3.57 30.63 1.35
C GLU A 151 4.61 29.83 2.14
N GLU A 152 4.49 29.76 3.47
CA GLU A 152 5.35 28.95 4.34
C GLU A 152 5.13 27.46 4.11
N PHE A 153 3.88 26.99 4.04
CA PHE A 153 3.58 25.59 3.74
C PHE A 153 4.12 25.15 2.38
N PHE A 154 3.95 25.97 1.32
CA PHE A 154 4.49 25.67 0.00
C PHE A 154 6.03 25.67 -0.02
N SER A 155 6.66 26.53 0.78
CA SER A 155 8.13 26.57 0.91
C SER A 155 8.69 25.29 1.52
N LEU A 156 8.05 24.78 2.58
CA LEU A 156 8.50 23.57 3.29
C LEU A 156 8.33 22.30 2.47
N VAL A 157 7.18 22.11 1.81
CA VAL A 157 6.96 20.94 0.93
C VAL A 157 7.95 20.93 -0.24
N MET A 158 8.44 22.09 -0.69
CA MET A 158 9.50 22.17 -1.71
C MET A 158 10.92 21.96 -1.14
N ALA A 159 11.17 22.30 0.12
CA ALA A 159 12.45 22.04 0.77
C ALA A 159 12.67 20.54 1.03
N GLU A 160 11.62 19.80 1.37
CA GLU A 160 11.68 18.34 1.63
C GLU A 160 12.07 17.51 0.39
N GLU A 161 11.88 18.02 -0.83
CA GLU A 161 12.28 17.34 -2.07
C GLU A 161 13.80 17.36 -2.32
N MET A 162 14.48 18.36 -1.74
CA MET A 162 15.91 18.62 -1.93
C MET A 162 16.68 18.01 -0.76
N GLY A 163 16.99 16.71 -0.87
CA GLY A 163 17.67 15.95 0.18
C GLY A 163 18.99 16.60 0.65
N VAL A 164 19.38 16.30 1.90
CA VAL A 164 20.56 16.92 2.55
C VAL A 164 21.85 16.58 1.78
N GLY A 165 22.30 17.52 0.94
CA GLY A 165 23.55 17.44 0.20
C GLY A 165 23.44 17.82 -1.28
N ASP A 166 23.16 19.10 -1.59
CA ASP A 166 24.04 19.94 -2.43
C ASP A 166 23.62 21.44 -2.38
N SER A 167 24.55 22.37 -2.62
CA SER A 167 24.29 23.83 -2.62
C SER A 167 23.58 24.31 -3.90
N LYS A 168 22.39 24.92 -3.80
CA LYS A 168 21.83 25.90 -4.78
C LYS A 168 20.65 26.71 -4.20
N GLU A 169 20.91 27.96 -3.80
CA GLU A 169 19.86 28.90 -3.34
C GLU A 169 18.91 29.38 -4.46
N ASN A 170 19.27 29.18 -5.74
CA ASN A 170 18.64 29.84 -6.90
C ASN A 170 17.26 29.31 -7.34
N ILE A 171 16.68 28.28 -6.69
CA ILE A 171 15.37 27.71 -7.11
C ILE A 171 14.20 28.29 -6.30
N ILE A 172 14.40 28.59 -5.01
CA ILE A 172 13.34 29.04 -4.08
C ILE A 172 13.25 30.58 -4.08
N SER A 173 12.92 31.17 -5.23
CA SER A 173 12.56 32.60 -5.25
C SER A 173 11.17 32.78 -4.62
N PRO A 174 10.99 33.69 -3.62
CA PRO A 174 9.67 33.95 -3.03
C PRO A 174 8.63 34.40 -4.07
N GLN A 175 9.11 35.03 -5.14
CA GLN A 175 8.29 35.48 -6.27
C GLN A 175 7.65 34.32 -7.05
N ASN A 176 8.32 33.17 -7.16
CA ASN A 176 7.76 31.97 -7.77
C ASN A 176 6.62 31.39 -6.93
N ILE A 177 6.79 31.29 -5.62
CA ILE A 177 5.76 30.80 -4.69
C ILE A 177 4.54 31.73 -4.70
N LYS A 178 4.77 33.05 -4.63
CA LYS A 178 3.72 34.08 -4.76
C LYS A 178 2.97 34.05 -6.10
N ASN A 179 3.54 33.46 -7.15
CA ASN A 179 2.86 33.28 -8.43
C ASN A 179 2.05 31.97 -8.52
N ARG A 180 2.33 30.97 -7.67
CA ARG A 180 1.57 29.70 -7.59
C ARG A 180 0.31 29.83 -6.73
N ILE A 181 0.34 30.68 -5.71
CA ILE A 181 -0.75 30.87 -4.73
C ILE A 181 -1.85 31.83 -5.24
N LYS A 182 -1.64 32.52 -6.37
CA LYS A 182 -2.64 33.41 -6.97
C LYS A 182 -3.77 32.61 -7.63
N GLY A 183 -4.94 32.64 -6.98
CA GLY A 183 -6.21 32.18 -7.54
C GLY A 183 -6.77 33.07 -8.66
N SER A 184 -8.01 32.82 -9.05
CA SER A 184 -8.69 33.57 -10.12
C SER A 184 -9.01 35.01 -9.70
N PRO A 185 -8.53 36.04 -10.43
CA PRO A 185 -8.79 37.44 -10.08
C PRO A 185 -10.26 37.84 -10.25
N VAL A 186 -11.04 37.11 -11.07
CA VAL A 186 -12.43 37.41 -11.42
C VAL A 186 -13.38 37.26 -10.23
N TYR A 187 -13.07 36.33 -9.31
CA TYR A 187 -13.87 36.03 -8.11
C TYR A 187 -13.19 36.55 -6.83
N CYS A 188 -12.04 37.21 -6.96
CA CYS A 188 -11.24 37.70 -5.85
C CYS A 188 -11.94 38.89 -5.16
N ALA A 189 -11.91 38.91 -3.83
CA ALA A 189 -12.60 39.95 -3.06
C ALA A 189 -11.83 41.29 -3.05
N PRO A 190 -12.51 42.45 -2.94
CA PRO A 190 -11.88 43.77 -3.02
C PRO A 190 -10.88 44.07 -1.91
N GLU A 191 -10.98 43.43 -0.76
CA GLU A 191 -9.97 43.50 0.31
C GLU A 191 -8.71 42.68 -0.02
N VAL A 192 -8.86 41.51 -0.64
CA VAL A 192 -7.74 40.64 -1.05
C VAL A 192 -6.94 41.29 -2.19
N LEU A 193 -7.62 41.92 -3.15
CA LEU A 193 -6.97 42.73 -4.19
C LEU A 193 -6.25 43.98 -3.64
N ARG A 194 -6.55 44.42 -2.42
CA ARG A 194 -5.82 45.47 -1.69
C ARG A 194 -4.68 44.92 -0.81
N GLY A 195 -4.41 43.61 -0.86
CA GLY A 195 -3.34 42.95 -0.11
C GLY A 195 -3.73 42.42 1.26
N ALA A 196 -5.02 42.28 1.57
CA ALA A 196 -5.48 41.55 2.75
C ALA A 196 -5.47 40.02 2.51
N ASP A 197 -5.40 39.24 3.59
CA ASP A 197 -5.53 37.79 3.55
C ASP A 197 -6.91 37.29 3.08
N THR A 198 -6.93 36.14 2.43
CA THR A 198 -8.18 35.40 2.18
C THR A 198 -8.79 34.92 3.50
N SER A 199 -10.12 35.00 3.57
CA SER A 199 -10.90 34.75 4.78
C SER A 199 -12.30 34.22 4.44
N VAL A 200 -13.04 33.79 5.47
CA VAL A 200 -14.47 33.44 5.35
C VAL A 200 -15.26 34.52 4.59
N CYS A 201 -14.99 35.80 4.82
CA CYS A 201 -15.68 36.89 4.13
C CYS A 201 -15.32 37.00 2.64
N SER A 202 -14.08 36.67 2.23
CA SER A 202 -13.70 36.70 0.81
C SER A 202 -14.32 35.54 0.03
N ASP A 203 -14.46 34.37 0.66
CA ASP A 203 -15.11 33.21 0.03
C ASP A 203 -16.63 33.41 -0.11
N LEU A 204 -17.27 34.15 0.82
CA LEU A 204 -18.66 34.60 0.67
C LEU A 204 -18.82 35.63 -0.47
N TRP A 205 -17.84 36.50 -0.72
CA TRP A 205 -17.84 37.34 -1.92
C TRP A 205 -17.73 36.50 -3.21
N ALA A 206 -16.81 35.53 -3.24
CA ALA A 206 -16.66 34.63 -4.39
C ALA A 206 -17.95 33.84 -4.66
N LEU A 207 -18.63 33.34 -3.61
CA LEU A 207 -19.96 32.75 -3.70
C LEU A 207 -20.96 33.73 -4.35
N GLY A 208 -21.00 34.99 -3.92
CA GLY A 208 -21.83 36.05 -4.53
C GLY A 208 -21.56 36.25 -6.03
N CYS A 209 -20.30 36.24 -6.45
CA CYS A 209 -19.94 36.28 -7.87
C CYS A 209 -20.45 35.05 -8.64
N ILE A 210 -20.41 33.86 -8.04
CA ILE A 210 -20.92 32.62 -8.64
C ILE A 210 -22.45 32.61 -8.71
N LEU A 211 -23.16 33.13 -7.71
CA LEU A 211 -24.62 33.25 -7.75
C LEU A 211 -25.06 34.20 -8.87
N TYR A 212 -24.36 35.33 -9.01
CA TYR A 212 -24.56 36.29 -10.10
C TYR A 212 -24.31 35.63 -11.48
N GLU A 213 -23.23 34.87 -11.62
CA GLU A 213 -22.85 34.20 -12.86
C GLU A 213 -23.85 33.11 -13.25
N MET A 214 -24.28 32.27 -12.31
CA MET A 214 -25.32 31.26 -12.57
C MET A 214 -26.61 31.89 -13.11
N PHE A 215 -27.04 33.04 -12.57
CA PHE A 215 -28.27 33.70 -13.02
C PHE A 215 -28.14 34.48 -14.33
N THR A 216 -26.97 35.06 -14.63
CA THR A 216 -26.79 35.99 -15.78
C THR A 216 -25.95 35.45 -16.93
N GLY A 217 -25.25 34.33 -16.73
CA GLY A 217 -24.34 33.72 -17.71
C GLY A 217 -22.92 34.30 -17.73
N LYS A 218 -22.62 35.28 -16.87
CA LYS A 218 -21.29 35.94 -16.78
C LYS A 218 -21.01 36.41 -15.35
N PRO A 219 -19.76 36.39 -14.88
CA PRO A 219 -19.42 36.97 -13.58
C PRO A 219 -19.64 38.50 -13.57
N PRO A 220 -19.87 39.12 -12.40
CA PRO A 220 -20.30 40.52 -12.31
C PRO A 220 -19.26 41.53 -12.80
N PHE A 221 -17.98 41.16 -12.81
CA PHE A 221 -16.88 42.02 -13.25
C PHE A 221 -16.07 41.28 -14.32
N VAL A 222 -15.96 41.88 -15.51
CA VAL A 222 -15.24 41.33 -16.67
C VAL A 222 -14.47 42.46 -17.34
N SER A 223 -13.18 42.25 -17.61
CA SER A 223 -12.35 43.14 -18.41
C SER A 223 -11.30 42.34 -19.17
N GLU A 224 -10.86 42.83 -20.33
CA GLU A 224 -9.78 42.24 -21.12
C GLU A 224 -8.39 42.53 -20.52
N SER A 225 -8.29 43.53 -19.64
CA SER A 225 -7.06 43.85 -18.89
C SER A 225 -7.20 43.52 -17.41
N MET A 226 -6.13 42.94 -16.84
CA MET A 226 -6.01 42.73 -15.39
C MET A 226 -6.19 44.03 -14.60
N THR A 227 -5.64 45.15 -15.10
CA THR A 227 -5.77 46.45 -14.42
C THR A 227 -7.20 46.97 -14.45
N GLY A 228 -7.92 46.76 -15.55
CA GLY A 228 -9.34 47.11 -15.68
C GLY A 228 -10.24 46.22 -14.81
N LEU A 229 -9.95 44.92 -14.73
CA LEU A 229 -10.68 44.00 -13.85
C LEU A 229 -10.53 44.38 -12.38
N VAL A 230 -9.30 44.71 -11.94
CA VAL A 230 -9.04 45.20 -10.59
C VAL A 230 -9.77 46.52 -10.33
N ASP A 231 -9.72 47.48 -11.25
CA ASP A 231 -10.42 48.77 -11.11
C ASP A 231 -11.94 48.58 -10.95
N LEU A 232 -12.56 47.73 -11.78
CA LEU A 232 -13.98 47.36 -11.65
C LEU A 232 -14.28 46.75 -10.26
N ILE A 233 -13.51 45.73 -9.83
CA ILE A 233 -13.73 45.05 -8.54
C ILE A 233 -13.48 46.00 -7.36
N LEU A 234 -12.53 46.93 -7.43
CA LEU A 234 -12.25 47.88 -6.37
C LEU A 234 -13.25 49.05 -6.30
N ASN A 235 -13.64 49.62 -7.45
CA ASN A 235 -14.32 50.93 -7.53
C ASN A 235 -15.76 50.87 -8.06
N GLU A 236 -16.05 50.14 -9.15
CA GLU A 236 -17.39 50.15 -9.79
C GLU A 236 -18.44 49.24 -9.14
N GLY A 237 -19.71 49.67 -9.12
CA GLY A 237 -20.80 48.82 -8.61
C GLY A 237 -21.02 47.56 -9.46
N PRO A 238 -21.45 46.43 -8.88
CA PRO A 238 -21.86 45.28 -9.69
C PRO A 238 -23.02 45.69 -10.64
N PRO A 239 -23.03 45.26 -11.91
CA PRO A 239 -24.10 45.58 -12.84
C PRO A 239 -25.46 45.01 -12.37
N PRO A 240 -26.60 45.56 -12.83
CA PRO A 240 -27.91 45.03 -12.43
C PRO A 240 -28.13 43.62 -13.01
N LEU A 241 -28.58 42.70 -12.16
CA LEU A 241 -28.89 41.29 -12.51
C LEU A 241 -29.92 41.23 -13.66
N ARG A 242 -29.45 40.88 -14.85
CA ARG A 242 -30.26 40.75 -16.08
C ARG A 242 -29.79 39.58 -16.92
N GLN A 243 -30.74 38.78 -17.40
CA GLN A 243 -30.50 37.73 -18.39
C GLN A 243 -30.42 38.31 -19.81
N LYS A 244 -29.79 37.57 -20.73
CA LYS A 244 -29.64 37.96 -22.14
C LYS A 244 -30.98 38.06 -22.87
N GLU A 245 -31.88 37.10 -22.63
CA GLU A 245 -33.16 37.03 -23.34
C GLU A 245 -34.26 37.82 -22.62
N PRO A 246 -35.08 38.61 -23.33
CA PRO A 246 -36.16 39.41 -22.73
C PRO A 246 -37.41 38.58 -22.34
N ALA A 247 -37.37 37.25 -22.49
CA ALA A 247 -38.49 36.35 -22.26
C ALA A 247 -38.57 35.81 -20.82
N PHE A 248 -37.46 35.78 -20.09
CA PHE A 248 -37.40 35.29 -18.71
C PHE A 248 -37.44 36.42 -17.67
N SER A 249 -37.80 36.05 -16.44
CA SER A 249 -38.21 36.96 -15.38
C SER A 249 -37.08 37.87 -14.90
N LYS A 250 -37.43 39.11 -14.53
CA LYS A 250 -36.62 39.91 -13.61
C LYS A 250 -36.30 39.09 -12.35
N PRO A 251 -35.11 39.24 -11.74
CA PRO A 251 -34.82 38.59 -10.46
C PRO A 251 -35.86 38.97 -9.41
N SER A 252 -36.14 38.07 -8.48
CA SER A 252 -36.87 38.40 -7.27
C SER A 252 -36.10 39.44 -6.44
N PRO A 253 -36.79 40.35 -5.73
CA PRO A 253 -36.12 41.32 -4.87
C PRO A 253 -35.33 40.63 -3.75
N GLU A 254 -35.73 39.41 -3.37
CA GLU A 254 -34.98 38.59 -2.43
C GLU A 254 -33.65 38.09 -3.04
N PHE A 255 -33.65 37.58 -4.27
CA PHE A 255 -32.41 37.15 -4.93
C PHE A 255 -31.47 38.33 -5.20
N GLU A 256 -32.01 39.47 -5.66
CA GLU A 256 -31.22 40.69 -5.85
C GLU A 256 -30.63 41.19 -4.52
N ASN A 257 -31.39 41.17 -3.42
CA ASN A 257 -30.87 41.57 -2.11
C ASN A 257 -29.79 40.61 -1.58
N LEU A 258 -29.94 39.29 -1.78
CA LEU A 258 -28.94 38.29 -1.41
C LEU A 258 -27.60 38.54 -2.12
N VAL A 259 -27.62 38.61 -3.45
CA VAL A 259 -26.42 38.79 -4.27
C VAL A 259 -25.76 40.13 -3.97
N MET A 260 -26.53 41.21 -3.83
CA MET A 260 -26.01 42.54 -3.47
C MET A 260 -25.49 42.61 -2.02
N GLY A 261 -25.94 41.74 -1.12
CA GLY A 261 -25.40 41.59 0.23
C GLY A 261 -24.05 40.85 0.27
N LEU A 262 -23.86 39.86 -0.60
CA LEU A 262 -22.58 39.16 -0.79
C LEU A 262 -21.57 40.01 -1.57
N LEU A 263 -22.01 40.79 -2.55
CA LEU A 263 -21.18 41.70 -3.36
C LEU A 263 -20.97 43.08 -2.70
N GLN A 264 -21.03 43.17 -1.37
CA GLN A 264 -20.56 44.35 -0.64
C GLN A 264 -19.02 44.44 -0.65
N LYS A 265 -18.49 45.56 -1.13
CA LYS A 265 -17.02 45.77 -1.24
C LYS A 265 -16.31 45.98 0.10
N ASP A 266 -17.08 46.32 1.14
CA ASP A 266 -16.61 46.42 2.52
C ASP A 266 -16.91 45.08 3.22
N PRO A 267 -15.90 44.27 3.60
CA PRO A 267 -16.10 42.96 4.20
C PRO A 267 -16.76 43.01 5.59
N VAL A 268 -16.81 44.18 6.25
CA VAL A 268 -17.52 44.37 7.52
C VAL A 268 -19.03 44.63 7.30
N LYS A 269 -19.41 45.13 6.11
CA LYS A 269 -20.81 45.30 5.70
C LYS A 269 -21.35 44.13 4.87
N ARG A 270 -20.48 43.20 4.46
CA ARG A 270 -20.83 42.01 3.69
C ARG A 270 -21.66 41.03 4.53
N LEU A 271 -22.58 40.35 3.87
CA LEU A 271 -23.47 39.37 4.50
C LEU A 271 -22.65 38.20 5.08
N SER A 272 -22.53 38.14 6.40
CA SER A 272 -21.83 37.08 7.14
C SER A 272 -22.72 35.84 7.30
N TRP A 273 -22.20 34.75 7.88
CA TRP A 273 -22.90 33.47 7.96
C TRP A 273 -24.31 33.55 8.57
N ASP A 274 -24.47 34.11 9.78
CA ASP A 274 -25.78 34.17 10.43
C ASP A 274 -26.84 34.90 9.58
N PRO A 275 -26.61 36.13 9.06
CA PRO A 275 -27.57 36.81 8.21
C PRO A 275 -27.68 36.25 6.78
N LEU A 276 -26.71 35.44 6.33
CA LEU A 276 -26.73 34.75 5.03
C LEU A 276 -27.59 33.48 5.08
N LEU A 277 -27.44 32.66 6.12
CA LEU A 277 -28.35 31.56 6.43
C LEU A 277 -29.78 32.11 6.65
N SER A 278 -29.90 33.40 6.98
CA SER A 278 -31.16 34.13 7.22
C SER A 278 -31.78 34.89 6.07
N HIS A 279 -31.35 34.69 4.83
CA HIS A 279 -31.91 35.49 3.75
C HIS A 279 -33.32 35.05 3.32
N PRO A 280 -34.35 35.93 3.22
CA PRO A 280 -35.70 35.56 2.79
C PRO A 280 -35.81 35.00 1.36
N PHE A 281 -34.74 35.07 0.56
CA PHE A 281 -34.62 34.26 -0.67
C PHE A 281 -34.87 32.79 -0.37
N TRP A 282 -34.42 32.33 0.80
CA TRP A 282 -34.49 30.97 1.28
C TRP A 282 -35.80 30.66 2.08
N ARG A 283 -36.69 29.84 1.48
CA ARG A 283 -37.97 29.33 2.02
C ARG A 283 -37.83 28.13 3.02
N GLU A 284 -37.30 28.34 4.24
CA GLU A 284 -37.42 27.49 5.48
C GLU A 284 -36.66 26.13 5.73
N ALA A 285 -35.81 25.54 4.86
CA ALA A 285 -35.09 24.26 5.19
C ALA A 285 -33.85 24.29 6.12
N PHE A 286 -33.32 25.44 6.54
CA PHE A 286 -32.32 25.52 7.63
C PHE A 286 -32.98 26.03 8.92
N SER A 287 -34.32 26.24 8.94
CA SER A 287 -35.05 26.68 10.12
C SER A 287 -35.18 25.60 11.20
N GLU A 288 -35.25 24.32 10.82
CA GLU A 288 -35.74 23.25 11.71
C GLU A 288 -34.69 22.25 12.24
N THR A 289 -33.42 22.30 11.81
CA THR A 289 -32.48 21.16 12.01
C THR A 289 -31.18 21.51 12.76
N TYR A 290 -31.25 21.70 14.09
CA TYR A 290 -30.05 21.91 14.93
C TYR A 290 -30.07 21.24 16.33
N ILE A 291 -30.94 20.24 16.57
CA ILE A 291 -31.01 19.50 17.85
C ILE A 291 -30.67 17.99 17.71
N THR A 292 -30.58 17.44 16.50
CA THR A 292 -30.35 16.00 16.26
C THR A 292 -29.20 15.73 15.29
N LEU A 293 -27.96 15.87 15.77
CA LEU A 293 -26.75 15.34 15.13
C LEU A 293 -25.86 14.59 16.14
N GLU A 294 -26.45 13.66 16.88
CA GLU A 294 -25.68 12.66 17.67
C GLU A 294 -26.20 11.22 17.49
N LYS A 295 -27.35 11.00 16.81
CA LYS A 295 -27.92 9.67 16.54
C LYS A 295 -28.67 9.62 15.21
N ALA A 296 -28.47 8.52 14.49
CA ALA A 296 -29.03 8.18 13.17
C ALA A 296 -28.46 9.04 12.00
N GLN A 297 -28.27 8.51 10.79
CA GLN A 297 -28.63 7.18 10.27
C GLN A 297 -27.74 6.73 9.10
N ASP A 298 -27.62 5.41 8.90
CA ASP A 298 -27.26 4.82 7.60
C ASP A 298 -28.47 4.83 6.63
N ASP A 299 -28.16 4.86 5.33
CA ASP A 299 -29.01 4.57 4.16
C ASP A 299 -30.24 5.46 3.80
N VAL A 300 -29.96 6.43 2.90
CA VAL A 300 -30.60 6.61 1.56
C VAL A 300 -32.10 6.98 1.45
N SER A 301 -32.34 8.26 1.09
CA SER A 301 -33.20 8.80 -0.02
C SER A 301 -34.69 8.38 -0.15
N PRO A 302 -35.63 9.32 -0.46
CA PRO A 302 -35.51 10.19 -1.64
C PRO A 302 -36.06 11.64 -1.58
N MET A 303 -35.28 12.57 -2.18
CA MET A 303 -35.70 13.62 -3.14
C MET A 303 -37.07 14.32 -2.97
N SER A 304 -37.07 15.54 -2.38
CA SER A 304 -37.60 16.78 -3.03
C SER A 304 -37.46 18.05 -2.17
N SER A 305 -36.87 19.11 -2.75
CA SER A 305 -37.16 20.56 -2.55
C SER A 305 -36.96 21.29 -1.19
N LEU A 306 -36.09 22.32 -1.21
CA LEU A 306 -36.23 23.70 -0.63
C LEU A 306 -36.34 23.93 0.92
N HIS A 307 -35.75 24.96 1.62
CA HIS A 307 -34.75 26.04 1.31
C HIS A 307 -34.32 27.02 2.52
N LEU A 308 -33.29 26.83 3.39
CA LEU A 308 -32.68 27.72 4.48
C LEU A 308 -33.54 28.41 5.63
N ALA A 309 -33.08 29.35 6.51
CA ALA A 309 -33.58 29.56 7.92
C ALA A 309 -34.69 30.68 8.19
N PRO A 310 -34.83 31.54 9.28
CA PRO A 310 -33.89 31.91 10.41
C PRO A 310 -34.27 32.79 11.70
N VAL A 311 -33.25 33.18 12.52
CA VAL A 311 -32.84 34.52 13.16
C VAL A 311 -33.87 35.57 13.66
N SER A 312 -33.73 36.31 14.80
CA SER A 312 -32.87 36.20 16.02
C SER A 312 -33.15 37.24 17.16
N SER A 313 -32.68 36.93 18.39
CA SER A 313 -31.98 37.80 19.39
C SER A 313 -32.69 38.87 20.29
N GLN A 314 -31.96 39.24 21.37
CA GLN A 314 -32.15 40.32 22.39
C GLN A 314 -33.01 40.04 23.66
N THR A 315 -32.66 40.47 24.90
CA THR A 315 -31.38 40.92 25.53
C THR A 315 -31.41 40.85 27.09
N THR A 316 -30.26 40.53 27.73
CA THR A 316 -29.87 40.80 29.16
C THR A 316 -30.61 40.07 30.33
N LYS A 317 -30.13 39.94 31.58
CA LYS A 317 -29.02 40.61 32.34
C LYS A 317 -28.46 39.79 33.56
N LYS A 318 -27.12 39.60 33.61
CA LYS A 318 -26.17 39.46 34.76
C LYS A 318 -26.47 38.63 36.05
N ALA A 319 -25.56 37.69 36.34
CA ALA A 319 -24.95 37.43 37.67
C ALA A 319 -23.51 36.86 37.50
N LYS A 320 -22.65 36.84 38.55
CA LYS A 320 -21.22 36.41 38.57
C LYS A 320 -20.71 36.26 40.04
N PRO A 321 -19.51 35.71 40.34
CA PRO A 321 -18.77 34.58 39.72
C PRO A 321 -18.08 33.62 40.75
N ALA A 322 -17.55 32.46 40.32
CA ALA A 322 -16.28 31.80 40.76
C ALA A 322 -16.29 30.27 40.52
N PRO A 323 -15.12 29.60 40.45
CA PRO A 323 -13.92 29.91 39.65
C PRO A 323 -13.94 29.10 38.33
N ALA A 324 -12.84 29.03 37.59
CA ALA A 324 -12.79 28.36 36.27
C ALA A 324 -11.77 27.21 36.22
N ASP A 325 -12.15 26.13 35.53
CA ASP A 325 -11.26 25.16 34.88
C ASP A 325 -11.95 24.65 33.60
N PRO A 326 -11.33 24.71 32.40
CA PRO A 326 -11.99 24.38 31.14
C PRO A 326 -11.54 23.03 30.54
N ALA A 327 -12.51 22.19 30.12
CA ALA A 327 -12.25 20.99 29.33
C ALA A 327 -13.45 20.61 28.43
N SER A 328 -13.73 21.43 27.41
CA SER A 328 -14.54 21.00 26.26
C SER A 328 -13.77 19.98 25.41
N PRO A 329 -14.43 19.08 24.65
CA PRO A 329 -13.73 18.20 23.71
C PRO A 329 -13.10 19.03 22.59
N ASN A 330 -11.77 19.09 22.56
CA ASN A 330 -11.02 19.85 21.57
C ASN A 330 -11.13 19.21 20.18
N LEU A 331 -12.03 19.74 19.35
CA LEU A 331 -12.00 19.56 17.89
C LEU A 331 -10.93 20.48 17.26
N SER A 332 -9.72 20.42 17.81
CA SER A 332 -8.52 21.11 17.33
C SER A 332 -7.46 20.07 16.94
N LYS A 333 -7.80 19.22 15.96
CA LYS A 333 -6.75 18.61 15.15
C LYS A 333 -6.02 19.76 14.46
N SER A 334 -4.75 19.95 14.77
CA SER A 334 -3.98 21.05 14.22
C SER A 334 -3.62 20.74 12.76
N PHE A 335 -4.08 21.58 11.83
CA PHE A 335 -3.53 21.64 10.47
C PHE A 335 -2.11 22.26 10.44
N THR A 336 -1.35 22.14 11.54
CA THR A 336 -0.08 22.85 11.72
C THR A 336 1.05 22.22 10.92
N LEU A 337 2.10 23.02 10.82
CA LEU A 337 3.27 22.84 9.98
C LEU A 337 4.13 21.60 10.32
N ASP A 338 3.81 20.92 11.41
CA ASP A 338 4.63 19.87 12.04
C ASP A 338 4.39 18.46 11.44
N ASN A 339 3.22 18.21 10.84
CA ASN A 339 2.78 16.87 10.40
C ASN A 339 3.01 16.58 8.90
N VAL A 340 3.89 17.31 8.20
CA VAL A 340 4.10 17.14 6.74
C VAL A 340 4.43 15.70 6.35
N ILE A 341 5.23 15.00 7.17
CA ILE A 341 5.65 13.60 6.97
C ILE A 341 4.45 12.62 6.96
N GLU A 342 3.39 12.90 7.72
CA GLU A 342 2.18 12.05 7.77
C GLU A 342 1.41 12.09 6.44
N PHE A 343 1.55 13.18 5.68
CA PHE A 343 0.93 13.38 4.37
C PHE A 343 1.94 13.23 3.22
N ARG A 344 2.71 12.13 3.21
CA ARG A 344 3.46 11.70 2.00
C ARG A 344 2.59 10.83 1.06
N PRO A 345 2.83 10.89 -0.27
CA PRO A 345 2.16 10.00 -1.22
C PRO A 345 2.65 8.56 -1.06
N LYS A 346 1.76 7.58 -1.28
CA LYS A 346 2.13 6.16 -1.18
C LYS A 346 3.06 5.79 -2.34
N SER A 347 4.36 5.81 -2.07
CA SER A 347 5.42 5.39 -2.99
C SER A 347 5.53 3.86 -3.06
N ALA A 348 6.42 3.35 -3.93
CA ALA A 348 6.75 1.93 -4.02
C ALA A 348 8.08 1.57 -3.34
N LEU A 349 8.70 2.52 -2.63
CA LEU A 349 10.09 2.42 -2.14
C LEU A 349 10.22 2.71 -0.64
N ASP A 350 9.34 3.51 -0.05
CA ASP A 350 9.36 3.83 1.39
C ASP A 350 8.77 2.67 2.21
N ILE A 351 9.57 1.64 2.44
CA ILE A 351 9.40 0.69 3.54
C ILE A 351 10.69 0.75 4.36
N ASP A 352 10.74 1.68 5.32
CA ASP A 352 11.78 1.71 6.35
C ASP A 352 11.16 1.50 7.73
N THR A 353 11.97 1.01 8.66
CA THR A 353 11.52 0.36 9.89
C THR A 353 12.05 1.06 11.14
N ARG A 354 11.22 1.90 11.76
CA ARG A 354 11.13 2.15 13.22
C ARG A 354 10.24 3.37 13.48
N GLU A 355 9.10 3.16 14.14
CA GLU A 355 8.72 3.92 15.33
C GLU A 355 7.48 3.28 15.98
N THR A 356 7.41 3.31 17.31
CA THR A 356 6.34 2.68 18.09
C THR A 356 6.03 3.50 19.34
N ILE A 357 4.75 3.53 19.72
CA ILE A 357 4.19 4.08 20.97
C ILE A 357 4.10 5.61 21.01
N PHE A 358 2.87 6.12 20.91
CA PHE A 358 2.20 6.63 22.10
C PHE A 358 0.70 6.26 22.10
N LEU A 359 0.11 6.20 23.29
CA LEU A 359 -1.24 5.69 23.57
C LEU A 359 -2.11 6.77 24.26
N LEU A 360 -3.37 6.38 24.58
CA LEU A 360 -4.42 7.10 25.32
C LEU A 360 -5.42 7.88 24.43
N SER A 361 -6.74 7.83 24.65
CA SER A 361 -7.50 6.90 25.52
C SER A 361 -8.95 6.73 25.06
N SER A 362 -9.60 5.65 25.49
CA SER A 362 -11.05 5.58 25.67
C SER A 362 -11.37 4.66 26.85
N ARG A 363 -12.29 5.09 27.73
CA ARG A 363 -12.73 4.33 28.92
C ARG A 363 -14.05 3.57 28.64
N PRO A 364 -14.29 2.43 29.32
CA PRO A 364 -15.47 1.59 29.08
C PRO A 364 -16.71 2.05 29.85
N THR A 365 -17.88 1.62 29.38
CA THR A 365 -19.15 1.60 30.12
C THR A 365 -19.86 0.25 29.87
N PRO A 366 -20.91 -0.14 30.62
CA PRO A 366 -20.67 -0.98 31.79
C PRO A 366 -21.48 -2.29 31.81
N ARG A 367 -20.96 -3.32 32.47
CA ARG A 367 -21.76 -4.48 32.91
C ARG A 367 -21.48 -4.89 34.36
N THR A 368 -22.53 -5.42 34.98
CA THR A 368 -22.67 -5.66 36.41
C THR A 368 -21.88 -6.86 36.92
N SER A 369 -21.10 -6.62 37.98
CA SER A 369 -20.87 -7.49 39.14
C SER A 369 -21.01 -9.02 38.99
N ASN A 370 -19.91 -9.73 39.30
CA ASN A 370 -19.96 -10.73 40.37
C ASN A 370 -18.61 -10.79 41.11
N THR A 371 -18.61 -11.33 42.33
CA THR A 371 -17.54 -11.11 43.33
C THR A 371 -16.72 -12.38 43.62
N ALA A 372 -15.38 -12.27 43.63
CA ALA A 372 -14.48 -13.29 44.19
C ALA A 372 -13.07 -12.75 44.52
N ARG A 373 -12.92 -12.18 45.73
CA ARG A 373 -11.74 -12.06 46.63
C ARG A 373 -10.30 -11.85 46.09
N GLU A 374 -9.58 -10.96 46.77
CA GLU A 374 -8.14 -10.73 46.61
C GLU A 374 -7.24 -11.84 47.18
N THR A 375 -5.98 -11.88 46.75
CA THR A 375 -4.82 -12.09 47.65
C THR A 375 -3.57 -11.41 47.05
N GLU A 376 -2.60 -11.04 47.87
CA GLU A 376 -1.67 -9.94 47.57
C GLU A 376 -0.29 -10.35 47.01
N GLY A 377 0.15 -9.62 45.98
CA GLY A 377 1.44 -8.90 45.98
C GLY A 377 2.77 -9.66 46.06
N LYS A 378 3.52 -9.60 44.95
CA LYS A 378 4.84 -8.91 44.88
C LYS A 378 5.25 -8.68 43.43
N GLY A 379 5.96 -7.59 43.17
CA GLY A 379 6.48 -7.24 41.83
C GLY A 379 7.95 -7.63 41.67
N SER A 380 8.41 -7.70 40.41
CA SER A 380 9.81 -7.78 39.99
C SER A 380 9.98 -7.05 38.66
N GLU A 381 11.22 -6.66 38.30
CA GLU A 381 11.51 -5.81 37.14
C GLU A 381 11.10 -6.38 35.77
N ILE A 382 10.97 -5.48 34.79
CA ILE A 382 10.85 -5.81 33.36
C ILE A 382 12.24 -6.22 32.86
N GLN A 383 12.37 -7.45 32.35
CA GLN A 383 13.57 -7.93 31.69
C GLN A 383 13.32 -8.11 30.18
N GLU A 384 14.31 -7.78 29.37
CA GLU A 384 14.24 -7.83 27.91
C GLU A 384 14.05 -9.27 27.41
N SER A 385 13.02 -9.51 26.59
CA SER A 385 12.67 -10.84 26.11
C SER A 385 13.56 -11.27 24.94
N SER A 386 14.65 -11.97 25.25
CA SER A 386 15.43 -12.73 24.26
C SER A 386 14.54 -13.67 23.44
N VAL A 387 14.72 -13.73 22.12
CA VAL A 387 14.05 -14.73 21.28
C VAL A 387 14.65 -16.10 21.58
N MET A 388 13.89 -16.95 22.27
CA MET A 388 14.20 -18.37 22.45
C MET A 388 13.12 -19.26 21.83
N VAL A 389 13.55 -20.47 21.48
CA VAL A 389 12.75 -21.48 20.76
C VAL A 389 11.61 -21.99 21.63
N GLU A 390 10.37 -21.78 21.19
CA GLU A 390 9.22 -22.56 21.68
C GLU A 390 8.92 -23.76 20.77
N GLU A 391 8.46 -24.84 21.40
CA GLU A 391 8.44 -26.19 20.84
C GLU A 391 7.41 -26.38 19.71
N GLN A 392 7.58 -27.48 18.96
CA GLN A 392 6.82 -27.84 17.76
C GLN A 392 5.35 -28.26 18.03
N GLY A 393 4.82 -28.00 19.22
CA GLY A 393 3.62 -28.65 19.76
C GLY A 393 2.26 -28.15 19.22
N ASP A 394 2.07 -26.85 19.02
CA ASP A 394 0.71 -26.27 19.03
C ASP A 394 0.17 -25.74 17.68
N MET A 395 0.91 -25.84 16.58
CA MET A 395 0.39 -25.37 15.26
C MET A 395 -0.92 -26.06 14.84
N SER A 396 -1.15 -27.31 15.26
CA SER A 396 -2.41 -28.01 15.00
C SER A 396 -3.59 -27.39 15.77
N ALA A 397 -3.36 -26.83 16.95
CA ALA A 397 -4.39 -26.09 17.68
C ALA A 397 -4.67 -24.74 17.01
N CYS A 398 -3.64 -24.00 16.58
CA CYS A 398 -3.79 -22.73 15.87
C CYS A 398 -4.58 -22.85 14.54
N ILE A 399 -4.49 -24.00 13.85
CA ILE A 399 -5.22 -24.23 12.59
C ILE A 399 -6.73 -24.41 12.80
N LYS A 400 -7.16 -25.07 13.89
CA LYS A 400 -8.58 -25.38 14.14
C LYS A 400 -9.53 -24.17 14.11
N PRO A 401 -9.29 -23.05 14.82
CA PRO A 401 -10.17 -21.88 14.76
C PRO A 401 -10.14 -21.17 13.40
N LEU A 402 -9.12 -21.38 12.57
CA LEU A 402 -9.00 -20.79 11.24
C LEU A 402 -9.73 -21.60 10.14
N LEU A 403 -10.23 -22.81 10.43
CA LEU A 403 -10.92 -23.63 9.41
C LEU A 403 -12.20 -22.97 8.88
N TYR A 404 -12.91 -22.22 9.73
CA TYR A 404 -14.20 -21.61 9.45
C TYR A 404 -14.20 -20.11 9.77
N THR A 405 -15.06 -19.36 9.09
CA THR A 405 -15.26 -17.92 9.30
C THR A 405 -16.76 -17.63 9.45
N ASP A 406 -17.14 -16.50 10.05
CA ASP A 406 -18.55 -16.07 10.13
C ASP A 406 -19.22 -16.01 8.75
N SER A 407 -18.43 -15.73 7.70
CA SER A 407 -18.91 -15.69 6.32
C SER A 407 -19.37 -17.05 5.80
N ASP A 408 -18.91 -18.17 6.37
CA ASP A 408 -19.39 -19.53 6.08
C ASP A 408 -20.71 -19.84 6.81
N PHE A 409 -20.89 -19.26 8.00
CA PHE A 409 -22.08 -19.46 8.84
C PHE A 409 -23.24 -18.51 8.54
N THR A 410 -23.12 -17.66 7.51
CA THR A 410 -24.23 -16.79 7.08
C THR A 410 -25.50 -17.60 6.81
N VAL A 411 -26.58 -17.25 7.51
CA VAL A 411 -27.93 -17.79 7.35
C VAL A 411 -28.77 -16.77 6.57
N THR A 412 -29.63 -17.25 5.70
CA THR A 412 -30.68 -16.43 5.05
C THR A 412 -32.01 -17.16 5.23
N PRO A 413 -33.14 -16.47 5.40
CA PRO A 413 -34.43 -17.14 5.54
C PRO A 413 -34.73 -18.06 4.34
N ILE A 414 -35.56 -19.05 4.59
CA ILE A 414 -36.17 -19.95 3.61
C ILE A 414 -37.54 -19.37 3.22
N MET A 415 -38.27 -18.83 4.22
CA MET A 415 -39.50 -18.06 4.03
C MET A 415 -39.28 -16.82 3.17
N ASP A 416 -40.18 -16.60 2.21
CA ASP A 416 -40.27 -15.41 1.35
C ASP A 416 -38.96 -14.97 0.66
N ASN A 417 -37.98 -15.87 0.52
CA ASN A 417 -36.66 -15.57 0.01
C ASN A 417 -36.69 -15.32 -1.51
N PRO A 418 -36.39 -14.10 -2.00
CA PRO A 418 -36.52 -13.75 -3.42
C PRO A 418 -35.48 -14.44 -4.32
N LYS A 419 -34.43 -15.05 -3.75
CA LYS A 419 -33.44 -15.87 -4.48
C LYS A 419 -33.92 -17.31 -4.71
N ILE A 420 -35.00 -17.72 -4.05
CA ILE A 420 -35.66 -19.02 -4.21
C ILE A 420 -36.95 -18.84 -5.01
N LEU A 421 -37.83 -17.94 -4.55
CA LEU A 421 -39.12 -17.66 -5.19
C LEU A 421 -39.57 -16.22 -4.87
N LYS A 422 -39.80 -15.39 -5.89
CA LYS A 422 -40.25 -14.01 -5.73
C LYS A 422 -41.74 -13.95 -5.38
N THR A 423 -42.06 -13.98 -4.08
CA THR A 423 -43.44 -13.85 -3.59
C THR A 423 -43.96 -12.41 -3.70
N SER A 424 -45.27 -12.24 -3.89
CA SER A 424 -45.92 -10.93 -3.77
C SER A 424 -46.04 -10.48 -2.30
N PRO A 425 -45.94 -9.17 -2.01
CA PRO A 425 -46.10 -8.65 -0.66
C PRO A 425 -47.53 -8.83 -0.16
N VAL A 426 -47.69 -9.25 1.09
CA VAL A 426 -49.01 -9.45 1.69
C VAL A 426 -49.65 -8.10 2.02
N ARG A 427 -50.89 -7.92 1.60
CA ARG A 427 -51.75 -6.79 1.97
C ARG A 427 -52.98 -7.33 2.71
N PHE A 428 -53.46 -6.56 3.67
CA PHE A 428 -54.73 -6.74 4.37
C PHE A 428 -55.53 -5.44 4.26
N ASP A 429 -56.85 -5.50 4.43
CA ASP A 429 -57.71 -4.32 4.52
C ASP A 429 -58.04 -4.01 6.00
N PRO A 430 -57.59 -2.87 6.56
CA PRO A 430 -57.92 -2.47 7.92
C PRO A 430 -59.43 -2.28 8.16
N LYS A 431 -60.22 -1.96 7.12
CA LYS A 431 -61.66 -1.67 7.26
C LYS A 431 -62.52 -2.92 7.44
N THR A 432 -62.00 -4.08 7.03
CA THR A 432 -62.66 -5.41 7.17
C THR A 432 -61.87 -6.35 8.09
N LEU A 433 -61.02 -5.81 8.97
CA LEU A 433 -60.33 -6.57 10.00
C LEU A 433 -61.21 -6.70 11.25
N CYS A 434 -61.42 -7.92 11.74
CA CYS A 434 -62.30 -8.20 12.89
C CYS A 434 -61.65 -7.97 14.26
N VAL A 435 -60.43 -7.42 14.29
CA VAL A 435 -59.64 -7.10 15.49
C VAL A 435 -58.98 -5.73 15.31
N PRO A 436 -58.55 -5.03 16.38
CA PRO A 436 -57.84 -3.77 16.26
C PRO A 436 -56.58 -3.88 15.37
N ALA A 437 -56.48 -3.02 14.35
CA ALA A 437 -55.36 -2.98 13.41
C ALA A 437 -54.10 -2.33 14.03
N HIS A 438 -53.54 -2.94 15.06
CA HIS A 438 -52.32 -2.47 15.73
C HIS A 438 -51.07 -2.68 14.87
N SER A 439 -50.11 -1.74 14.93
CA SER A 439 -48.76 -1.94 14.41
C SER A 439 -48.02 -3.02 15.21
N ALA A 440 -46.98 -3.62 14.62
CA ALA A 440 -46.22 -4.67 15.30
C ALA A 440 -45.52 -4.16 16.57
N GLU A 441 -45.01 -2.91 16.56
CA GLU A 441 -44.48 -2.21 17.73
C GLU A 441 -45.55 -2.08 18.82
N ARG A 442 -46.75 -1.59 18.47
CA ARG A 442 -47.86 -1.41 19.43
C ARG A 442 -48.31 -2.73 20.03
N LEU A 443 -48.32 -3.82 19.26
CA LEU A 443 -48.55 -5.18 19.76
C LEU A 443 -47.48 -5.62 20.77
N SER A 444 -46.20 -5.33 20.50
CA SER A 444 -45.10 -5.65 21.42
C SER A 444 -45.21 -4.90 22.76
N CYS A 445 -45.77 -3.69 22.74
CA CYS A 445 -45.97 -2.82 23.91
C CYS A 445 -47.30 -3.04 24.68
N LEU A 446 -48.19 -3.93 24.24
CA LEU A 446 -49.43 -4.21 24.97
C LEU A 446 -49.14 -4.83 26.35
N ASN A 447 -49.85 -4.36 27.38
CA ASN A 447 -49.87 -4.99 28.70
C ASN A 447 -50.45 -6.42 28.63
N SER A 448 -50.37 -7.16 29.73
CA SER A 448 -50.81 -8.57 29.78
C SER A 448 -52.31 -8.76 29.53
N GLU A 449 -53.14 -7.80 29.93
CA GLU A 449 -54.61 -7.91 29.84
C GLU A 449 -55.09 -7.61 28.42
N ASP A 450 -54.72 -6.46 27.84
CA ASP A 450 -55.02 -6.09 26.46
C ASP A 450 -54.49 -7.14 25.46
N TRP A 451 -53.29 -7.67 25.72
CA TRP A 451 -52.70 -8.74 24.93
C TRP A 451 -53.52 -10.04 24.99
N SER A 452 -54.04 -10.40 26.18
CA SER A 452 -54.89 -11.58 26.34
C SER A 452 -56.24 -11.42 25.64
N GLN A 453 -56.87 -10.23 25.72
CA GLN A 453 -58.12 -9.93 25.04
C GLN A 453 -57.95 -9.95 23.52
N PHE A 454 -56.89 -9.33 23.00
CA PHE A 454 -56.53 -9.37 21.58
C PHE A 454 -56.34 -10.80 21.09
N LEU A 455 -55.56 -11.62 21.80
CA LEU A 455 -55.35 -13.02 21.45
C LEU A 455 -56.65 -13.84 21.48
N GLN A 456 -57.51 -13.62 22.47
CA GLN A 456 -58.79 -14.32 22.57
C GLN A 456 -59.71 -14.00 21.37
N GLN A 457 -59.74 -12.74 20.92
CA GLN A 457 -60.45 -12.33 19.70
C GLN A 457 -59.86 -12.99 18.44
N VAL A 458 -58.53 -12.98 18.28
CA VAL A 458 -57.83 -13.61 17.14
C VAL A 458 -58.10 -15.11 17.08
N CYS A 459 -58.00 -15.83 18.21
CA CYS A 459 -58.24 -17.27 18.27
C CYS A 459 -59.71 -17.60 17.97
N GLY A 460 -60.67 -16.91 18.59
CA GLY A 460 -62.10 -17.13 18.37
C GLY A 460 -62.55 -16.92 16.91
N VAL A 461 -61.94 -15.98 16.17
CA VAL A 461 -62.19 -15.82 14.73
C VAL A 461 -61.65 -17.02 13.93
N LEU A 462 -60.47 -17.53 14.26
CA LEU A 462 -59.86 -18.68 13.56
C LEU A 462 -60.59 -20.00 13.87
N GLU A 463 -61.00 -20.22 15.12
CA GLU A 463 -61.71 -21.43 15.58
C GLU A 463 -63.18 -21.48 15.14
N SER A 464 -63.77 -20.35 14.74
CA SER A 464 -65.17 -20.26 14.33
C SER A 464 -65.52 -21.29 13.23
N VAL A 465 -66.54 -22.12 13.46
CA VAL A 465 -66.90 -23.20 12.53
C VAL A 465 -67.66 -22.65 11.32
N ASP A 466 -67.13 -22.88 10.12
CA ASP A 466 -67.78 -22.54 8.85
C ASP A 466 -69.00 -23.46 8.60
N ARG A 467 -70.15 -23.14 9.21
CA ARG A 467 -71.40 -23.90 9.03
C ARG A 467 -71.92 -23.77 7.60
N ALA A 468 -71.65 -24.78 6.78
CA ALA A 468 -72.18 -24.91 5.43
C ALA A 468 -73.72 -24.76 5.43
N GLY A 469 -74.23 -23.82 4.62
CA GLY A 469 -75.66 -23.51 4.50
C GLY A 469 -76.11 -22.20 5.15
N SER A 470 -75.28 -21.51 5.94
CA SER A 470 -75.57 -20.15 6.42
C SER A 470 -75.15 -19.08 5.40
N ALA A 471 -75.94 -18.00 5.28
CA ALA A 471 -75.79 -16.97 4.24
C ALA A 471 -74.54 -16.05 4.38
N ASN A 472 -73.70 -16.25 5.39
CA ASN A 472 -72.55 -15.40 5.69
C ASN A 472 -71.32 -15.74 4.83
N ALA A 473 -71.34 -15.38 3.54
CA ALA A 473 -70.22 -15.47 2.60
C ALA A 473 -68.98 -14.59 2.96
N THR A 474 -68.98 -14.00 4.15
CA THR A 474 -67.94 -13.14 4.72
C THR A 474 -67.00 -13.87 5.69
N ALA A 475 -67.40 -15.01 6.27
CA ALA A 475 -66.60 -15.76 7.25
C ALA A 475 -65.21 -16.23 6.72
N PRO A 476 -65.09 -16.88 5.55
CA PRO A 476 -63.76 -17.25 5.04
C PRO A 476 -62.93 -16.04 4.60
N ARG A 477 -63.56 -14.93 4.19
CA ARG A 477 -62.87 -13.69 3.78
C ARG A 477 -62.28 -12.95 4.99
N THR A 478 -63.01 -12.88 6.10
CA THR A 478 -62.54 -12.25 7.34
C THR A 478 -61.40 -13.03 7.98
N LYS A 479 -61.49 -14.38 8.04
CA LYS A 479 -60.35 -15.24 8.41
C LYS A 479 -59.11 -15.02 7.53
N LEU A 480 -59.29 -14.94 6.21
CA LEU A 480 -58.18 -14.71 5.29
C LEU A 480 -57.56 -13.31 5.47
N ASN A 481 -58.36 -12.28 5.70
CA ASN A 481 -57.89 -10.92 5.97
C ASN A 481 -57.11 -10.85 7.31
N LEU A 482 -57.62 -11.52 8.36
CA LEU A 482 -56.93 -11.66 9.64
C LEU A 482 -55.58 -12.37 9.50
N LEU A 483 -55.50 -13.46 8.73
CA LEU A 483 -54.23 -14.15 8.48
C LEU A 483 -53.26 -13.30 7.62
N CYS A 484 -53.78 -12.47 6.71
CA CYS A 484 -52.95 -11.49 5.98
C CYS A 484 -52.41 -10.39 6.91
N TYR A 485 -53.17 -9.95 7.91
CA TYR A 485 -52.69 -9.04 8.96
C TYR A 485 -51.65 -9.71 9.87
N LEU A 486 -51.87 -10.96 10.28
CA LEU A 486 -50.86 -11.73 11.03
C LEU A 486 -49.55 -11.88 10.23
N CYS A 487 -49.62 -12.09 8.91
CA CYS A 487 -48.44 -12.10 8.03
C CYS A 487 -47.65 -10.78 8.00
N THR A 488 -48.27 -9.61 8.28
CA THR A 488 -47.53 -8.33 8.32
C THR A 488 -46.88 -8.07 9.68
N VAL A 489 -47.55 -8.42 10.79
CA VAL A 489 -47.00 -8.18 12.14
C VAL A 489 -45.96 -9.22 12.58
N CYS A 490 -45.98 -10.45 12.04
CA CYS A 490 -45.01 -11.49 12.38
C CYS A 490 -43.57 -11.24 11.86
N ASN A 491 -43.32 -10.18 11.09
CA ASN A 491 -41.97 -9.80 10.66
C ASN A 491 -41.16 -9.09 11.77
N HIS A 492 -41.81 -8.71 12.87
CA HIS A 492 -41.18 -8.05 14.02
C HIS A 492 -40.83 -9.08 15.09
N ARG A 493 -39.57 -9.09 15.56
CA ARG A 493 -38.99 -10.17 16.38
C ARG A 493 -39.72 -10.40 17.71
N GLU A 494 -39.97 -9.31 18.42
CA GLU A 494 -40.61 -9.27 19.73
C GLU A 494 -42.06 -9.75 19.64
N THR A 495 -42.78 -9.32 18.61
CA THR A 495 -44.17 -9.71 18.36
C THR A 495 -44.27 -11.15 17.88
N ALA A 496 -43.40 -11.63 16.99
CA ALA A 496 -43.29 -13.05 16.63
C ALA A 496 -43.01 -13.93 17.87
N THR A 497 -42.08 -13.50 18.73
CA THR A 497 -41.73 -14.20 19.98
C THR A 497 -42.89 -14.18 20.99
N ARG A 498 -43.63 -13.08 21.15
CA ARG A 498 -44.84 -13.05 21.98
C ARG A 498 -45.97 -13.92 21.42
N LEU A 499 -46.12 -14.00 20.08
CA LEU A 499 -47.15 -14.80 19.43
C LEU A 499 -46.85 -16.31 19.49
N ILE A 500 -45.59 -16.75 19.35
CA ILE A 500 -45.24 -18.19 19.35
C ILE A 500 -45.37 -18.81 20.75
N HIS A 501 -45.22 -18.02 21.81
CA HIS A 501 -45.49 -18.43 23.21
C HIS A 501 -46.97 -18.32 23.61
N SER A 502 -47.89 -18.08 22.67
CA SER A 502 -49.30 -17.80 22.93
C SER A 502 -50.24 -18.94 22.48
N PRO A 503 -51.49 -19.02 22.99
CA PRO A 503 -52.46 -20.04 22.54
C PRO A 503 -52.79 -19.98 21.04
N LEU A 504 -52.42 -18.90 20.33
CA LEU A 504 -52.55 -18.82 18.88
C LEU A 504 -51.73 -19.90 18.15
N PHE A 505 -50.56 -20.28 18.65
CA PHE A 505 -49.69 -21.25 17.95
C PHE A 505 -50.31 -22.65 17.86
N PRO A 506 -50.81 -23.28 18.95
CA PRO A 506 -51.62 -24.51 18.86
C PRO A 506 -52.82 -24.41 17.91
N VAL A 507 -53.57 -23.30 17.97
CA VAL A 507 -54.74 -23.07 17.09
C VAL A 507 -54.33 -23.05 15.62
N LEU A 508 -53.25 -22.34 15.27
CA LEU A 508 -52.71 -22.33 13.91
C LEU A 508 -52.26 -23.73 13.46
N VAL A 509 -51.58 -24.50 14.32
CA VAL A 509 -51.17 -25.88 14.00
C VAL A 509 -52.38 -26.76 13.67
N GLN A 510 -53.47 -26.66 14.44
CA GLN A 510 -54.72 -27.38 14.17
C GLN A 510 -55.36 -26.94 12.84
N GLN A 511 -55.41 -25.64 12.56
CA GLN A 511 -56.04 -25.11 11.33
C GLN A 511 -55.35 -25.57 10.03
N MET A 512 -54.07 -25.99 10.07
CA MET A 512 -53.35 -26.51 8.89
C MET A 512 -54.04 -27.72 8.22
N ARG A 513 -54.65 -28.62 9.03
CA ARG A 513 -55.35 -29.81 8.53
C ARG A 513 -56.87 -29.61 8.47
N HIS A 514 -57.44 -28.83 9.38
CA HIS A 514 -58.90 -28.70 9.53
C HIS A 514 -59.57 -27.61 8.67
N ALA A 515 -58.88 -26.53 8.28
CA ALA A 515 -59.52 -25.46 7.50
C ALA A 515 -60.00 -25.97 6.11
N PRO A 516 -61.22 -25.63 5.63
CA PRO A 516 -61.73 -26.16 4.36
C PRO A 516 -61.14 -25.48 3.12
N ASN A 517 -60.66 -24.23 3.23
CA ASN A 517 -60.10 -23.48 2.12
C ASN A 517 -58.56 -23.59 2.07
N TRP A 518 -58.00 -23.88 0.89
CA TRP A 518 -56.55 -23.91 0.66
C TRP A 518 -55.86 -22.57 0.92
N ASP A 519 -56.48 -21.43 0.55
CA ASP A 519 -55.86 -20.11 0.77
C ASP A 519 -55.67 -19.82 2.27
N ILE A 520 -56.62 -20.29 3.10
CA ILE A 520 -56.53 -20.20 4.56
C ILE A 520 -55.40 -21.10 5.06
N ARG A 521 -55.31 -22.36 4.62
CA ARG A 521 -54.20 -23.26 4.99
C ARG A 521 -52.83 -22.68 4.63
N SER A 522 -52.68 -22.21 3.39
CA SER A 522 -51.44 -21.60 2.89
C SER A 522 -51.03 -20.38 3.73
N LYS A 523 -51.99 -19.53 4.12
CA LYS A 523 -51.72 -18.38 4.99
C LYS A 523 -51.42 -18.78 6.44
N VAL A 524 -52.10 -19.78 7.01
CA VAL A 524 -51.76 -20.34 8.34
C VAL A 524 -50.32 -20.87 8.36
N MET A 525 -49.93 -21.64 7.34
CA MET A 525 -48.57 -22.16 7.18
C MET A 525 -47.54 -21.04 7.08
N ARG A 526 -47.83 -19.97 6.33
CA ARG A 526 -46.97 -18.77 6.22
C ARG A 526 -46.86 -18.00 7.53
N VAL A 527 -47.95 -17.85 8.29
CA VAL A 527 -47.90 -17.22 9.63
C VAL A 527 -47.01 -18.02 10.57
N ILE A 528 -47.15 -19.36 10.63
CA ILE A 528 -46.28 -20.22 11.45
C ILE A 528 -44.80 -20.09 11.03
N GLY A 529 -44.52 -20.07 9.73
CA GLY A 529 -43.16 -19.90 9.21
C GLY A 529 -42.53 -18.56 9.56
N LEU A 530 -43.28 -17.45 9.45
CA LEU A 530 -42.81 -16.11 9.84
C LEU A 530 -42.63 -15.99 11.36
N MET A 531 -43.54 -16.56 12.15
CA MET A 531 -43.37 -16.63 13.60
C MET A 531 -42.09 -17.37 13.99
N ALA A 532 -41.74 -18.45 13.27
CA ALA A 532 -40.51 -19.19 13.49
C ALA A 532 -39.24 -18.41 13.07
N SER A 533 -39.24 -17.79 11.88
CA SER A 533 -38.06 -17.09 11.34
C SER A 533 -37.69 -15.80 12.10
N HIS A 534 -38.65 -15.21 12.82
CA HIS A 534 -38.45 -14.00 13.64
C HIS A 534 -38.42 -14.27 15.15
N CYS A 535 -38.60 -15.52 15.61
CA CYS A 535 -38.54 -15.90 17.01
C CYS A 535 -37.12 -15.79 17.60
N THR A 536 -36.97 -15.10 18.73
CA THR A 536 -35.65 -14.88 19.39
C THR A 536 -35.31 -15.92 20.45
N GLU A 537 -36.31 -16.41 21.18
CA GLU A 537 -36.21 -17.37 22.28
C GLU A 537 -37.37 -18.39 22.16
N LEU A 538 -37.09 -19.69 22.26
CA LEU A 538 -38.12 -20.73 22.27
C LEU A 538 -38.23 -21.36 23.65
N ARG A 539 -39.42 -21.30 24.24
CA ARG A 539 -39.71 -21.90 25.55
C ARG A 539 -40.09 -23.37 25.41
N ASP A 540 -39.74 -24.14 26.44
CA ASP A 540 -39.86 -25.60 26.44
C ASP A 540 -41.32 -26.09 26.45
N ASN A 541 -42.28 -25.21 26.74
CA ASN A 541 -43.72 -25.50 26.74
C ASN A 541 -44.43 -25.25 25.40
N VAL A 542 -43.72 -24.85 24.33
CA VAL A 542 -44.32 -24.63 23.00
C VAL A 542 -44.37 -25.96 22.22
N PRO A 543 -45.53 -26.37 21.65
CA PRO A 543 -45.69 -27.64 20.93
C PRO A 543 -45.09 -27.62 19.50
N VAL A 544 -43.83 -27.20 19.36
CA VAL A 544 -43.12 -27.18 18.07
C VAL A 544 -42.93 -28.59 17.52
N THR A 545 -42.75 -29.59 18.38
CA THR A 545 -42.75 -31.02 18.03
C THR A 545 -44.00 -31.42 17.22
N GLU A 546 -45.18 -30.96 17.65
CA GLU A 546 -46.45 -31.24 16.98
C GLU A 546 -46.55 -30.51 15.64
N ALA A 547 -46.13 -29.24 15.58
CA ALA A 547 -46.07 -28.48 14.34
C ALA A 547 -45.17 -29.17 13.30
N VAL A 548 -43.95 -29.56 13.68
CA VAL A 548 -42.98 -30.26 12.83
C VAL A 548 -43.51 -31.62 12.36
N ALA A 549 -44.18 -32.38 13.23
CA ALA A 549 -44.85 -33.63 12.85
C ALA A 549 -45.97 -33.38 11.83
N MET A 550 -46.85 -32.40 12.09
CA MET A 550 -47.96 -32.05 11.19
C MET A 550 -47.49 -31.59 9.80
N PHE A 551 -46.46 -30.74 9.72
CA PHE A 551 -45.84 -30.39 8.43
C PHE A 551 -45.27 -31.61 7.72
N THR A 552 -44.59 -32.50 8.45
CA THR A 552 -44.01 -33.74 7.90
C THR A 552 -45.07 -34.69 7.34
N GLU A 553 -46.20 -34.86 8.03
CA GLU A 553 -47.34 -35.65 7.54
C GLU A 553 -47.95 -35.03 6.29
N LEU A 554 -48.24 -33.72 6.30
CA LEU A 554 -48.85 -33.03 5.16
C LEU A 554 -47.95 -33.09 3.90
N ILE A 555 -46.62 -32.99 4.04
CA ILE A 555 -45.71 -33.17 2.90
C ILE A 555 -45.69 -34.63 2.42
N ARG A 556 -45.75 -35.60 3.35
CA ARG A 556 -45.78 -37.04 3.02
C ARG A 556 -47.06 -37.41 2.25
N GLU A 557 -48.22 -36.99 2.74
CA GLU A 557 -49.53 -37.17 2.09
C GLU A 557 -49.53 -36.59 0.67
N ASN A 558 -48.96 -35.38 0.52
CA ASN A 558 -49.07 -34.58 -0.69
C ASN A 558 -47.80 -34.58 -1.56
N PHE A 559 -46.89 -35.55 -1.36
CA PHE A 559 -45.52 -35.51 -1.91
C PHE A 559 -45.44 -35.35 -3.44
N ARG A 560 -46.48 -35.78 -4.19
CA ARG A 560 -46.55 -35.61 -5.66
C ARG A 560 -46.81 -34.16 -6.12
N SER A 561 -47.20 -33.25 -5.23
CA SER A 561 -47.57 -31.87 -5.59
C SER A 561 -46.48 -30.87 -5.22
N SER A 562 -45.74 -30.40 -6.22
CA SER A 562 -44.65 -29.42 -6.02
C SER A 562 -45.16 -28.10 -5.44
N LYS A 563 -46.34 -27.62 -5.85
CA LYS A 563 -46.97 -26.42 -5.27
C LYS A 563 -47.25 -26.54 -3.76
N LEU A 564 -47.60 -27.74 -3.29
CA LEU A 564 -47.82 -27.98 -1.86
C LEU A 564 -46.48 -28.07 -1.11
N LYS A 565 -45.47 -28.72 -1.70
CA LYS A 565 -44.08 -28.72 -1.17
C LYS A 565 -43.51 -27.30 -1.04
N GLN A 566 -43.74 -26.43 -2.04
CA GLN A 566 -43.32 -25.02 -2.00
C GLN A 566 -43.93 -24.23 -0.82
N CYS A 567 -45.13 -24.58 -0.35
CA CYS A 567 -45.77 -23.94 0.80
C CYS A 567 -45.41 -24.57 2.16
N LEU A 568 -45.07 -25.87 2.17
CA LEU A 568 -44.88 -26.65 3.39
C LEU A 568 -43.41 -26.77 3.83
N ILE A 569 -42.45 -26.80 2.90
CA ILE A 569 -41.02 -26.96 3.23
C ILE A 569 -40.47 -25.71 3.95
N PRO A 570 -40.73 -24.46 3.52
CA PRO A 570 -40.13 -23.31 4.18
C PRO A 570 -40.53 -23.15 5.66
N PRO A 571 -41.81 -23.24 6.07
CA PRO A 571 -42.17 -23.17 7.50
C PRO A 571 -41.56 -24.31 8.33
N LEU A 572 -41.54 -25.54 7.78
CA LEU A 572 -40.87 -26.68 8.44
C LEU A 572 -39.37 -26.39 8.65
N GLY A 573 -38.69 -25.83 7.66
CA GLY A 573 -37.28 -25.51 7.74
C GLY A 573 -36.95 -24.39 8.74
N GLU A 574 -37.78 -23.35 8.85
CA GLU A 574 -37.60 -22.32 9.88
C GLU A 574 -37.82 -22.88 11.29
N LEU A 575 -38.80 -23.76 11.51
CA LEU A 575 -39.01 -24.42 12.80
C LEU A 575 -37.83 -25.32 13.19
N LEU A 576 -37.26 -26.07 12.25
CA LEU A 576 -36.07 -26.89 12.48
C LEU A 576 -34.82 -26.03 12.76
N TYR A 577 -34.64 -24.93 12.03
CA TYR A 577 -33.53 -23.99 12.27
C TYR A 577 -33.68 -23.26 13.61
N LEU A 578 -34.91 -22.90 14.00
CA LEU A 578 -35.21 -22.35 15.33
C LEU A 578 -34.84 -23.35 16.42
N ILE A 579 -35.33 -24.60 16.35
CA ILE A 579 -34.97 -25.65 17.33
C ILE A 579 -33.44 -25.80 17.45
N ALA A 580 -32.72 -25.93 16.34
CA ALA A 580 -31.26 -26.06 16.33
C ALA A 580 -30.55 -24.83 16.93
N THR A 581 -31.05 -23.62 16.66
CA THR A 581 -30.50 -22.35 17.19
C THR A 581 -30.80 -22.14 18.67
N GLN A 582 -31.80 -22.81 19.24
CA GLN A 582 -32.14 -22.71 20.67
C GLN A 582 -31.53 -23.86 21.48
N GLU A 583 -31.15 -24.97 20.84
CA GLU A 583 -30.28 -26.00 21.43
C GLU A 583 -28.83 -25.51 21.59
N GLU A 584 -28.24 -24.91 20.56
CA GLU A 584 -26.85 -24.40 20.58
C GLU A 584 -26.59 -23.39 21.72
N LYS A 585 -27.64 -22.74 22.23
CA LYS A 585 -27.59 -21.79 23.35
C LYS A 585 -27.65 -22.44 24.75
N LYS A 586 -27.99 -23.73 24.86
CA LYS A 586 -28.24 -24.39 26.16
C LYS A 586 -27.01 -25.15 26.62
N GLU A 587 -26.58 -24.90 27.86
CA GLU A 587 -25.42 -25.55 28.52
C GLU A 587 -25.50 -27.10 28.59
N ARG A 588 -26.69 -27.67 28.36
CA ARG A 588 -26.93 -29.12 28.33
C ARG A 588 -27.77 -29.45 27.09
N PRO A 589 -27.19 -30.08 26.05
CA PRO A 589 -27.95 -30.54 24.89
C PRO A 589 -28.80 -31.75 25.29
N GLY A 590 -30.08 -31.50 25.54
CA GLY A 590 -31.11 -32.51 25.76
C GLY A 590 -32.27 -32.25 24.81
N GLY A 591 -32.70 -33.30 24.09
CA GLY A 591 -33.66 -33.21 22.97
C GLY A 591 -35.10 -32.90 23.37
N LEU A 592 -35.33 -31.72 23.94
CA LEU A 592 -36.63 -31.23 24.44
C LEU A 592 -37.71 -31.17 23.34
N TRP A 593 -37.31 -30.87 22.10
CA TRP A 593 -38.18 -30.84 20.94
C TRP A 593 -37.87 -32.03 20.03
N VAL A 594 -38.68 -33.08 20.05
CA VAL A 594 -38.41 -34.31 19.30
C VAL A 594 -38.73 -34.09 17.81
N VAL A 595 -37.71 -34.11 16.95
CA VAL A 595 -37.90 -34.06 15.49
C VAL A 595 -38.09 -35.49 14.96
N PRO A 596 -39.22 -35.83 14.30
CA PRO A 596 -39.41 -37.17 13.75
C PRO A 596 -38.38 -37.50 12.65
N ALA A 597 -37.82 -38.72 12.65
CA ALA A 597 -36.95 -39.22 11.57
C ALA A 597 -37.60 -39.13 10.17
N ALA A 598 -38.94 -39.11 10.14
CA ALA A 598 -39.75 -38.83 8.96
C ALA A 598 -39.47 -37.46 8.31
N ALA A 599 -39.17 -36.41 9.09
CA ALA A 599 -38.94 -35.05 8.60
C ALA A 599 -37.67 -34.99 7.75
N TYR A 600 -36.55 -35.48 8.31
CA TYR A 600 -35.30 -35.67 7.60
C TYR A 600 -35.49 -36.51 6.33
N THR A 601 -36.17 -37.66 6.43
CA THR A 601 -36.42 -38.55 5.28
C THR A 601 -37.19 -37.85 4.15
N VAL A 602 -38.17 -37.00 4.49
CA VAL A 602 -38.95 -36.22 3.51
C VAL A 602 -38.09 -35.13 2.86
N LEU A 603 -37.33 -34.36 3.65
CA LEU A 603 -36.45 -33.30 3.15
C LEU A 603 -35.32 -33.86 2.26
N MET A 604 -34.70 -34.98 2.64
CA MET A 604 -33.70 -35.68 1.83
C MET A 604 -34.28 -36.20 0.50
N ARG A 605 -35.55 -36.64 0.48
CA ARG A 605 -36.23 -37.00 -0.77
C ARG A 605 -36.50 -35.79 -1.66
N CYS A 606 -36.68 -34.59 -1.09
CA CYS A 606 -36.82 -33.33 -1.83
C CYS A 606 -35.49 -32.74 -2.33
N LEU A 607 -34.37 -33.48 -2.26
CA LEU A 607 -33.11 -33.18 -2.98
C LEU A 607 -32.92 -34.04 -4.24
N ARG A 608 -33.80 -35.01 -4.50
CA ARG A 608 -33.58 -36.06 -5.51
C ARG A 608 -33.88 -35.55 -6.93
N GLU A 609 -33.19 -36.14 -7.89
CA GLU A 609 -33.45 -35.92 -9.32
C GLU A 609 -34.92 -36.15 -9.68
N GLY A 610 -35.46 -35.30 -10.57
CA GLY A 610 -36.88 -35.28 -10.93
C GLY A 610 -37.75 -34.33 -10.11
N GLU A 611 -37.24 -33.75 -9.01
CA GLU A 611 -37.93 -32.69 -8.27
C GLU A 611 -37.77 -31.30 -8.92
N GLU A 612 -38.73 -30.41 -8.66
CA GLU A 612 -38.70 -29.03 -9.16
C GLU A 612 -37.55 -28.22 -8.54
N LEU A 613 -36.85 -27.41 -9.33
CA LEU A 613 -35.69 -26.63 -8.86
C LEU A 613 -35.99 -25.76 -7.62
N VAL A 614 -37.19 -25.19 -7.54
CA VAL A 614 -37.65 -24.41 -6.37
C VAL A 614 -37.75 -25.29 -5.11
N VAL A 615 -38.28 -26.50 -5.25
CA VAL A 615 -38.40 -27.49 -4.16
C VAL A 615 -37.02 -27.97 -3.70
N ASN A 616 -36.14 -28.30 -4.66
CA ASN A 616 -34.74 -28.64 -4.40
C ASN A 616 -34.01 -27.51 -3.65
N HIS A 617 -34.26 -26.24 -4.00
CA HIS A 617 -33.64 -25.09 -3.34
C HIS A 617 -34.19 -24.84 -1.94
N MET A 618 -35.49 -24.99 -1.71
CA MET A 618 -36.06 -24.93 -0.36
C MET A 618 -35.52 -26.05 0.55
N ALA A 619 -35.39 -27.27 0.03
CA ALA A 619 -34.80 -28.40 0.76
C ALA A 619 -33.30 -28.18 1.06
N ALA A 620 -32.51 -27.78 0.06
CA ALA A 620 -31.10 -27.46 0.23
C ALA A 620 -30.90 -26.30 1.23
N LYS A 621 -31.69 -25.22 1.14
CA LYS A 621 -31.65 -24.08 2.07
C LYS A 621 -32.06 -24.46 3.49
N THR A 622 -33.01 -25.38 3.66
CA THR A 622 -33.37 -25.94 4.97
C THR A 622 -32.17 -26.61 5.64
N ILE A 623 -31.50 -27.50 4.91
CA ILE A 623 -30.30 -28.21 5.39
C ILE A 623 -29.16 -27.22 5.64
N GLU A 624 -28.98 -26.25 4.75
CA GLU A 624 -28.00 -25.16 4.88
C GLU A 624 -28.19 -24.36 6.18
N ASN A 625 -29.43 -24.03 6.53
CA ASN A 625 -29.73 -23.26 7.73
C ASN A 625 -29.52 -24.12 9.00
N VAL A 626 -30.14 -25.31 9.07
CA VAL A 626 -30.03 -26.19 10.25
C VAL A 626 -28.57 -26.57 10.52
N CYS A 627 -27.81 -26.94 9.49
CA CYS A 627 -26.40 -27.32 9.65
C CYS A 627 -25.45 -26.15 9.89
N SER A 628 -25.95 -24.89 9.93
CA SER A 628 -25.15 -23.76 10.40
C SER A 628 -24.89 -23.82 11.92
N ARG A 629 -25.68 -24.62 12.65
CA ARG A 629 -25.65 -24.77 14.11
C ARG A 629 -25.00 -26.09 14.54
N GLU A 630 -24.17 -26.08 15.57
CA GLU A 630 -23.73 -27.30 16.25
C GLU A 630 -24.86 -27.79 17.17
N SER A 631 -25.62 -28.76 16.66
CA SER A 631 -26.84 -29.28 17.28
C SER A 631 -27.04 -30.76 16.90
N GLN A 632 -27.71 -31.54 17.76
CA GLN A 632 -28.08 -32.93 17.44
C GLN A 632 -29.04 -32.98 16.24
N TYR A 633 -29.86 -31.93 16.09
CA TYR A 633 -30.80 -31.80 14.99
C TYR A 633 -30.15 -31.68 13.62
N ALA A 634 -28.93 -31.14 13.55
CA ALA A 634 -28.15 -31.09 12.32
C ALA A 634 -27.53 -32.45 11.97
N GLN A 635 -27.21 -33.29 12.97
CA GLN A 635 -26.72 -34.66 12.75
C GLN A 635 -27.72 -35.54 11.98
N GLY A 636 -29.03 -35.27 12.10
CA GLY A 636 -30.08 -35.97 11.35
C GLY A 636 -30.01 -35.82 9.83
N PHE A 637 -29.18 -34.91 9.29
CA PHE A 637 -28.89 -34.78 7.86
C PHE A 637 -27.58 -35.46 7.43
N ILE A 638 -26.74 -35.94 8.36
CA ILE A 638 -25.46 -36.59 8.06
C ILE A 638 -25.72 -38.03 7.58
N THR A 639 -25.94 -38.19 6.28
CA THR A 639 -26.07 -39.50 5.63
C THR A 639 -25.24 -39.59 4.36
N ALA A 640 -24.85 -40.81 3.96
CA ALA A 640 -24.08 -41.06 2.74
C ALA A 640 -24.83 -40.74 1.43
N GLU A 641 -26.15 -40.49 1.48
CA GLU A 641 -26.92 -40.02 0.31
C GLU A 641 -26.91 -38.49 0.16
N VAL A 642 -26.95 -37.74 1.27
CA VAL A 642 -27.14 -36.27 1.24
C VAL A 642 -25.96 -35.56 0.60
N GLY A 643 -24.73 -35.95 0.92
CA GLY A 643 -23.54 -35.33 0.33
C GLY A 643 -23.57 -35.38 -1.21
N PRO A 644 -23.70 -36.59 -1.80
CA PRO A 644 -23.87 -36.75 -3.25
C PRO A 644 -25.11 -36.08 -3.84
N ALA A 645 -26.23 -36.00 -3.12
CA ALA A 645 -27.43 -35.32 -3.61
C ALA A 645 -27.22 -33.80 -3.72
N LEU A 646 -26.61 -33.18 -2.70
CA LEU A 646 -26.24 -31.76 -2.74
C LEU A 646 -25.20 -31.48 -3.84
N TRP A 647 -24.22 -32.37 -4.02
CA TRP A 647 -23.27 -32.25 -5.14
C TRP A 647 -23.95 -32.35 -6.51
N TYR A 648 -24.89 -33.27 -6.69
CA TYR A 648 -25.66 -33.40 -7.94
C TYR A 648 -26.42 -32.10 -8.26
N LEU A 649 -27.08 -31.49 -7.28
CA LEU A 649 -27.76 -30.20 -7.44
C LEU A 649 -26.80 -29.05 -7.78
N PHE A 650 -25.56 -29.07 -7.28
CA PHE A 650 -24.53 -28.09 -7.62
C PHE A 650 -24.06 -28.18 -9.09
N THR A 651 -23.86 -29.40 -9.61
CA THR A 651 -23.33 -29.57 -10.98
C THR A 651 -24.40 -29.55 -12.06
N HIS A 652 -25.65 -29.96 -11.77
CA HIS A 652 -26.72 -30.09 -12.77
C HIS A 652 -27.79 -28.99 -12.73
N SER A 653 -27.78 -28.11 -11.72
CA SER A 653 -28.64 -26.92 -11.72
C SER A 653 -28.06 -25.80 -12.59
N THR A 654 -28.92 -25.09 -13.31
CA THR A 654 -28.62 -23.83 -14.01
C THR A 654 -28.83 -22.59 -13.12
N VAL A 655 -29.36 -22.75 -11.90
CA VAL A 655 -29.70 -21.66 -11.00
C VAL A 655 -28.58 -21.46 -9.97
N ASP A 656 -27.74 -20.45 -10.17
CA ASP A 656 -26.55 -20.20 -9.33
C ASP A 656 -26.87 -20.03 -7.83
N ALA A 657 -28.04 -19.49 -7.47
CA ALA A 657 -28.46 -19.39 -6.08
C ALA A 657 -28.69 -20.77 -5.42
N LEU A 658 -29.21 -21.75 -6.16
CA LEU A 658 -29.33 -23.15 -5.72
C LEU A 658 -27.94 -23.80 -5.65
N ARG A 659 -27.09 -23.58 -6.65
CA ARG A 659 -25.71 -24.12 -6.69
C ARG A 659 -24.88 -23.67 -5.48
N VAL A 660 -24.99 -22.39 -5.11
CA VAL A 660 -24.35 -21.84 -3.90
C VAL A 660 -24.96 -22.45 -2.63
N SER A 661 -26.29 -22.52 -2.50
CA SER A 661 -26.94 -23.12 -1.32
C SER A 661 -26.60 -24.60 -1.14
N ALA A 662 -26.50 -25.38 -2.22
CA ALA A 662 -26.18 -26.80 -2.15
C ALA A 662 -24.73 -27.05 -1.66
N ILE A 663 -23.76 -26.27 -2.14
CA ILE A 663 -22.36 -26.33 -1.66
C ILE A 663 -22.20 -25.73 -0.25
N SER A 664 -22.93 -24.67 0.08
CA SER A 664 -22.99 -24.12 1.44
C SER A 664 -23.51 -25.18 2.43
N ALA A 665 -24.59 -25.90 2.07
CA ALA A 665 -25.12 -26.99 2.87
C ALA A 665 -24.11 -28.14 3.04
N LEU A 666 -23.45 -28.55 1.95
CA LEU A 666 -22.42 -29.60 1.98
C LEU A 666 -21.25 -29.20 2.91
N CYS A 667 -20.79 -27.95 2.83
CA CYS A 667 -19.73 -27.41 3.68
C CYS A 667 -20.11 -27.39 5.17
N LYS A 668 -21.37 -27.04 5.47
CA LYS A 668 -21.92 -26.99 6.82
C LYS A 668 -22.19 -28.38 7.43
N ILE A 669 -22.49 -29.38 6.61
CA ILE A 669 -22.49 -30.80 7.02
C ILE A 669 -21.05 -31.27 7.29
N THR A 670 -20.09 -30.87 6.44
CA THR A 670 -18.67 -31.26 6.54
C THR A 670 -18.03 -30.83 7.87
N ARG A 671 -18.48 -29.71 8.47
CA ARG A 671 -18.10 -29.27 9.83
C ARG A 671 -18.40 -30.33 10.91
N GLN A 672 -19.54 -31.00 10.80
CA GLN A 672 -19.99 -31.99 11.77
C GLN A 672 -19.44 -33.40 11.45
N SER A 673 -19.20 -33.68 10.16
CA SER A 673 -18.54 -34.92 9.73
C SER A 673 -17.86 -34.76 8.37
N ALA A 674 -16.52 -34.80 8.37
CA ALA A 674 -15.71 -34.83 7.16
C ALA A 674 -16.06 -36.00 6.23
N GLY A 675 -16.61 -37.09 6.79
CA GLY A 675 -17.14 -38.24 6.04
C GLY A 675 -18.22 -37.89 5.02
N ALA A 676 -18.94 -36.78 5.19
CA ALA A 676 -19.92 -36.31 4.22
C ALA A 676 -19.27 -35.86 2.91
N PHE A 677 -18.22 -35.03 2.96
CA PHE A 677 -17.48 -34.63 1.76
C PHE A 677 -16.67 -35.80 1.17
N GLN A 678 -16.13 -36.67 2.03
CA GLN A 678 -15.47 -37.90 1.61
C GLN A 678 -16.38 -38.77 0.72
N SER A 679 -17.66 -38.96 1.11
CA SER A 679 -18.63 -39.72 0.30
C SER A 679 -18.92 -39.11 -1.08
N VAL A 680 -18.67 -37.81 -1.26
CA VAL A 680 -18.73 -37.15 -2.58
C VAL A 680 -17.47 -37.46 -3.39
N ILE A 681 -16.28 -37.37 -2.78
CA ILE A 681 -15.00 -37.69 -3.43
C ILE A 681 -14.99 -39.14 -3.95
N ASP A 682 -15.39 -40.10 -3.12
CA ASP A 682 -15.40 -41.52 -3.50
C ASP A 682 -16.41 -41.86 -4.60
N LYS A 683 -17.49 -41.07 -4.75
CA LYS A 683 -18.56 -41.31 -5.74
C LYS A 683 -18.40 -40.51 -7.04
N VAL A 684 -17.77 -39.33 -6.98
CA VAL A 684 -17.65 -38.37 -8.09
C VAL A 684 -16.23 -38.32 -8.68
N GLY A 685 -15.24 -38.73 -7.89
CA GLY A 685 -13.82 -38.66 -8.23
C GLY A 685 -13.22 -37.28 -7.97
N LEU A 686 -11.99 -37.26 -7.43
CA LEU A 686 -11.26 -36.03 -7.12
C LEU A 686 -11.10 -35.08 -8.33
N PRO A 687 -10.69 -35.52 -9.55
CA PRO A 687 -10.44 -34.60 -10.67
C PRO A 687 -11.68 -33.78 -11.07
N SER A 688 -12.86 -34.38 -11.00
CA SER A 688 -14.15 -33.74 -11.23
C SER A 688 -14.35 -32.55 -10.27
N ILE A 689 -14.07 -32.76 -8.98
CA ILE A 689 -14.20 -31.75 -7.92
C ILE A 689 -13.15 -30.63 -8.10
N LEU A 690 -11.91 -30.99 -8.45
CA LEU A 690 -10.84 -30.02 -8.72
C LEU A 690 -11.12 -29.12 -9.93
N SER A 691 -11.84 -29.63 -10.94
CA SER A 691 -12.27 -28.81 -12.09
C SER A 691 -13.23 -27.67 -11.68
N CYS A 692 -14.09 -27.92 -10.70
CA CYS A 692 -15.07 -26.96 -10.20
C CYS A 692 -14.44 -25.88 -9.30
N LEU A 693 -13.35 -26.20 -8.59
CA LEU A 693 -12.65 -25.24 -7.72
C LEU A 693 -12.13 -24.03 -8.50
N VAL A 694 -11.56 -24.24 -9.69
CA VAL A 694 -10.97 -23.15 -10.50
C VAL A 694 -12.02 -22.40 -11.33
N SER A 695 -13.15 -23.02 -11.65
CA SER A 695 -14.21 -22.47 -12.53
C SER A 695 -15.45 -21.94 -11.79
N GLY A 696 -15.50 -22.09 -10.46
CA GLY A 696 -16.69 -21.82 -9.66
C GLY A 696 -16.93 -20.35 -9.28
N ILE A 697 -18.18 -20.06 -8.89
CA ILE A 697 -18.60 -18.82 -8.22
C ILE A 697 -17.75 -18.62 -6.96
N SER A 698 -17.34 -17.40 -6.63
CA SER A 698 -16.47 -17.10 -5.46
C SER A 698 -16.92 -17.78 -4.14
N ARG A 699 -18.21 -17.74 -3.81
CA ARG A 699 -18.77 -18.46 -2.64
C ARG A 699 -18.62 -19.98 -2.72
N VAL A 700 -18.76 -20.58 -3.91
CA VAL A 700 -18.50 -22.01 -4.14
C VAL A 700 -17.02 -22.32 -3.91
N GLN A 701 -16.11 -21.51 -4.45
CA GLN A 701 -14.66 -21.67 -4.24
C GLN A 701 -14.29 -21.61 -2.75
N GLN A 702 -14.80 -20.61 -2.02
CA GLN A 702 -14.62 -20.46 -0.57
C GLN A 702 -15.06 -21.72 0.19
N HIS A 703 -16.27 -22.21 -0.06
CA HIS A 703 -16.79 -23.39 0.61
C HIS A 703 -16.04 -24.67 0.22
N MET A 704 -15.58 -24.81 -1.02
CA MET A 704 -14.72 -25.93 -1.44
C MET A 704 -13.38 -25.94 -0.69
N LEU A 705 -12.70 -24.79 -0.59
CA LEU A 705 -11.47 -24.68 0.20
C LEU A 705 -11.71 -24.98 1.68
N THR A 706 -12.84 -24.54 2.24
CA THR A 706 -13.26 -24.87 3.61
C THR A 706 -13.40 -26.39 3.81
N MET A 707 -14.07 -27.08 2.88
CA MET A 707 -14.24 -28.54 2.95
C MET A 707 -12.91 -29.30 2.82
N PHE A 708 -12.00 -28.87 1.94
CA PHE A 708 -10.66 -29.44 1.87
C PHE A 708 -9.85 -29.18 3.15
N ALA A 709 -9.89 -27.96 3.70
CA ALA A 709 -9.18 -27.62 4.95
C ALA A 709 -9.68 -28.42 6.15
N ALA A 710 -11.01 -28.57 6.31
CA ALA A 710 -11.60 -29.34 7.40
C ALA A 710 -11.35 -30.85 7.27
N MET A 711 -11.38 -31.38 6.04
CA MET A 711 -11.08 -32.79 5.78
C MET A 711 -9.60 -33.11 6.06
N LEU A 712 -8.66 -32.27 5.62
CA LEU A 712 -7.24 -32.42 5.96
C LEU A 712 -7.01 -32.36 7.47
N ALA A 713 -7.64 -31.42 8.18
CA ALA A 713 -7.53 -31.29 9.64
C ALA A 713 -8.13 -32.48 10.41
N SER A 714 -9.08 -33.20 9.81
CA SER A 714 -9.64 -34.45 10.34
C SER A 714 -8.77 -35.69 10.04
N GLY A 715 -7.70 -35.54 9.26
CA GLY A 715 -6.84 -36.64 8.79
C GLY A 715 -7.43 -37.51 7.67
N VAL A 716 -8.74 -37.42 7.40
CA VAL A 716 -9.46 -38.22 6.39
C VAL A 716 -8.90 -37.97 5.00
N HIS A 717 -8.53 -39.05 4.29
CA HIS A 717 -7.92 -39.04 2.94
C HIS A 717 -6.64 -38.20 2.76
N SER A 718 -6.08 -37.65 3.84
CA SER A 718 -4.91 -36.75 3.87
C SER A 718 -3.77 -37.22 2.96
N HIS A 719 -3.26 -38.44 3.18
CA HIS A 719 -2.17 -39.03 2.39
C HIS A 719 -2.39 -39.03 0.87
N ARG A 720 -3.63 -39.16 0.37
CA ARG A 720 -3.92 -39.11 -1.07
C ARG A 720 -3.83 -37.68 -1.61
N LEU A 721 -4.42 -36.72 -0.90
CA LEU A 721 -4.46 -35.31 -1.30
C LEU A 721 -3.08 -34.65 -1.20
N VAL A 722 -2.35 -34.94 -0.12
CA VAL A 722 -1.01 -34.42 0.19
C VAL A 722 0.06 -34.88 -0.84
N GLN A 723 -0.25 -35.91 -1.64
CA GLN A 723 0.61 -36.43 -2.71
C GLN A 723 0.12 -36.08 -4.12
N ASP A 724 -1.08 -35.50 -4.26
CA ASP A 724 -1.64 -35.15 -5.57
C ASP A 724 -1.12 -33.77 -6.04
N ARG A 725 -0.37 -33.78 -7.15
CA ARG A 725 0.21 -32.56 -7.72
C ARG A 725 -0.84 -31.65 -8.37
N ASP A 726 -1.92 -32.18 -8.94
CA ASP A 726 -2.95 -31.34 -9.57
C ASP A 726 -3.79 -30.61 -8.51
N PHE A 727 -4.06 -31.26 -7.38
CA PHE A 727 -4.66 -30.63 -6.20
C PHE A 727 -3.83 -29.41 -5.75
N VAL A 728 -2.53 -29.59 -5.49
CA VAL A 728 -1.64 -28.49 -5.09
C VAL A 728 -1.67 -27.35 -6.13
N MET A 729 -1.59 -27.67 -7.43
CA MET A 729 -1.66 -26.67 -8.49
C MET A 729 -3.01 -25.92 -8.56
N LYS A 730 -4.15 -26.58 -8.31
CA LYS A 730 -5.46 -25.90 -8.24
C LYS A 730 -5.57 -24.98 -7.01
N ILE A 731 -5.01 -25.38 -5.87
CA ILE A 731 -5.01 -24.56 -4.64
C ILE A 731 -4.11 -23.33 -4.85
N ILE A 732 -2.92 -23.48 -5.43
CA ILE A 732 -2.06 -22.34 -5.77
C ILE A 732 -2.76 -21.39 -6.74
N ARG A 733 -3.45 -21.91 -7.76
CA ARG A 733 -4.26 -21.08 -8.66
C ARG A 733 -5.41 -20.33 -7.97
N SER A 734 -5.89 -20.83 -6.83
CA SER A 734 -6.88 -20.10 -6.01
C SER A 734 -6.29 -18.88 -5.29
N LEU A 735 -4.95 -18.75 -5.20
CA LEU A 735 -4.25 -17.54 -4.77
C LEU A 735 -4.34 -16.40 -5.81
N GLU A 736 -4.86 -16.64 -7.01
CA GLU A 736 -5.18 -15.58 -7.98
C GLU A 736 -6.51 -14.88 -7.67
N SER A 737 -7.32 -15.42 -6.74
CA SER A 737 -8.66 -14.91 -6.44
C SER A 737 -8.66 -13.50 -5.82
N PRO A 738 -9.56 -12.59 -6.23
CA PRO A 738 -9.64 -11.24 -5.65
C PRO A 738 -10.05 -11.22 -4.16
N SER A 739 -10.73 -12.26 -3.66
CA SER A 739 -11.18 -12.32 -2.27
C SER A 739 -10.06 -12.71 -1.30
N SER A 740 -9.81 -11.87 -0.28
CA SER A 740 -8.88 -12.16 0.83
C SER A 740 -9.17 -13.51 1.50
N VAL A 741 -10.44 -13.79 1.81
CA VAL A 741 -10.89 -15.04 2.46
C VAL A 741 -10.59 -16.29 1.61
N ILE A 742 -10.75 -16.21 0.29
CA ILE A 742 -10.42 -17.33 -0.61
C ILE A 742 -8.91 -17.59 -0.61
N ARG A 743 -8.09 -16.53 -0.70
CA ARG A 743 -6.63 -16.66 -0.66
C ARG A 743 -6.13 -17.18 0.69
N ALA A 744 -6.66 -16.65 1.79
CA ALA A 744 -6.37 -17.11 3.15
C ALA A 744 -6.65 -18.61 3.32
N LYS A 745 -7.81 -19.08 2.85
CA LYS A 745 -8.14 -20.53 2.89
C LYS A 745 -7.27 -21.38 1.98
N ALA A 746 -6.87 -20.87 0.83
CA ALA A 746 -5.91 -21.56 -0.03
C ALA A 746 -4.52 -21.66 0.65
N PHE A 747 -4.03 -20.60 1.31
CA PHE A 747 -2.83 -20.66 2.14
C PHE A 747 -2.97 -21.66 3.31
N LEU A 748 -4.13 -21.71 3.98
CA LEU A 748 -4.40 -22.66 5.07
C LEU A 748 -4.43 -24.13 4.59
N VAL A 749 -4.94 -24.40 3.38
CA VAL A 749 -4.85 -25.73 2.75
C VAL A 749 -3.40 -26.07 2.37
N LEU A 750 -2.64 -25.12 1.82
CA LEU A 750 -1.23 -25.35 1.50
C LEU A 750 -0.39 -25.61 2.75
N LEU A 751 -0.59 -24.87 3.84
CA LEU A 751 0.05 -25.15 5.14
C LEU A 751 -0.20 -26.60 5.57
N GLN A 752 -1.45 -27.06 5.55
CA GLN A 752 -1.79 -28.44 5.92
C GLN A 752 -1.20 -29.49 4.96
N VAL A 753 -0.99 -29.18 3.69
CA VAL A 753 -0.25 -30.07 2.77
C VAL A 753 1.24 -30.10 3.13
N LEU A 754 1.86 -28.94 3.33
CA LEU A 754 3.29 -28.79 3.60
C LEU A 754 3.71 -29.32 4.98
N MET A 755 2.82 -29.32 5.97
CA MET A 755 3.03 -29.98 7.27
C MET A 755 3.08 -31.51 7.16
N ASN A 756 2.46 -32.09 6.11
CA ASN A 756 2.40 -33.54 5.91
C ASN A 756 3.36 -34.04 4.81
N ASN A 757 3.87 -33.15 3.94
CA ASN A 757 4.82 -33.50 2.87
C ASN A 757 5.68 -32.29 2.44
N ARG A 758 6.95 -32.27 2.88
CA ARG A 758 7.93 -31.23 2.53
C ARG A 758 8.29 -31.20 1.04
N GLU A 759 8.19 -32.30 0.30
CA GLU A 759 8.57 -32.33 -1.14
C GLU A 759 7.65 -31.43 -1.99
N MET A 760 6.42 -31.19 -1.54
CA MET A 760 5.51 -30.28 -2.24
C MET A 760 5.94 -28.80 -2.14
N LEU A 761 6.83 -28.43 -1.20
CA LEU A 761 7.32 -27.07 -1.08
C LEU A 761 8.06 -26.61 -2.34
N LEU A 762 8.84 -27.49 -2.97
CA LEU A 762 9.49 -27.22 -4.26
C LEU A 762 8.47 -26.98 -5.38
N LEU A 763 7.41 -27.80 -5.46
CA LEU A 763 6.33 -27.59 -6.42
C LEU A 763 5.63 -26.24 -6.18
N CYS A 764 5.41 -25.87 -4.92
CA CYS A 764 4.82 -24.59 -4.54
C CYS A 764 5.71 -23.39 -4.90
N CYS A 765 7.00 -23.43 -4.58
CA CYS A 765 7.96 -22.36 -4.88
C CYS A 765 8.11 -22.15 -6.40
N ASN A 766 8.32 -23.23 -7.16
CA ASN A 766 8.38 -23.18 -8.63
C ASN A 766 7.06 -22.64 -9.24
N SER A 767 5.95 -22.83 -8.55
CA SER A 767 4.62 -22.31 -8.92
C SER A 767 4.30 -20.95 -8.29
N ARG A 768 5.33 -20.16 -7.97
CA ARG A 768 5.27 -18.76 -7.50
C ARG A 768 4.64 -18.56 -6.11
N LEU A 769 4.58 -19.57 -5.24
CA LEU A 769 4.04 -19.41 -3.88
C LEU A 769 4.63 -18.20 -3.13
N VAL A 770 5.96 -18.03 -3.19
CA VAL A 770 6.66 -16.93 -2.50
C VAL A 770 6.18 -15.56 -2.99
N MET A 771 5.96 -15.38 -4.31
CA MET A 771 5.39 -14.15 -4.87
C MET A 771 3.96 -13.89 -4.34
N TYR A 772 3.13 -14.93 -4.24
CA TYR A 772 1.77 -14.78 -3.70
C TYR A 772 1.79 -14.42 -2.20
N ILE A 773 2.71 -15.01 -1.42
CA ILE A 773 2.95 -14.65 -0.01
C ILE A 773 3.35 -13.19 0.08
N GLU A 774 4.37 -12.74 -0.66
CA GLU A 774 4.80 -11.32 -0.62
C GLU A 774 3.67 -10.36 -1.00
N ARG A 775 2.95 -10.66 -2.08
CA ARG A 775 1.86 -9.83 -2.57
C ARG A 775 0.73 -9.68 -1.55
N ASP A 776 0.48 -10.68 -0.70
CA ASP A 776 -0.60 -10.64 0.29
C ASP A 776 -0.14 -10.24 1.70
N VAL A 777 1.09 -10.53 2.13
CA VAL A 777 1.62 -9.98 3.40
C VAL A 777 1.66 -8.47 3.32
N ARG A 778 2.17 -7.88 2.21
CA ARG A 778 2.16 -6.42 1.98
C ARG A 778 0.75 -5.80 2.02
N LYS A 779 -0.32 -6.60 1.89
CA LYS A 779 -1.74 -6.19 1.98
C LYS A 779 -2.39 -6.55 3.32
N ALA A 780 -1.82 -7.48 4.06
CA ALA A 780 -2.25 -7.89 5.39
C ALA A 780 -1.65 -6.99 6.49
N THR A 781 -0.55 -6.28 6.21
CA THR A 781 -0.07 -5.15 7.02
C THR A 781 -1.23 -4.17 7.32
N PRO A 782 -1.49 -3.80 8.58
CA PRO A 782 -2.78 -3.25 8.98
C PRO A 782 -3.00 -1.78 8.56
N GLY A 783 -3.62 -1.58 7.39
CA GLY A 783 -4.38 -0.36 7.08
C GLY A 783 -5.75 -0.37 7.77
N LYS A 784 -6.16 0.75 8.38
CA LYS A 784 -7.26 0.83 9.35
C LYS A 784 -8.68 0.45 8.86
N GLU A 785 -8.92 0.24 7.56
CA GLU A 785 -10.29 0.12 7.01
C GLU A 785 -10.75 -1.31 6.64
N GLN A 786 -9.92 -2.36 6.76
CA GLN A 786 -10.30 -3.75 6.41
C GLN A 786 -9.87 -4.80 7.42
N GLN A 787 -9.84 -4.44 8.72
CA GLN A 787 -9.24 -5.20 9.81
C GLN A 787 -9.58 -6.71 9.80
N SER A 788 -10.83 -7.12 10.01
CA SER A 788 -11.17 -8.54 10.23
C SER A 788 -10.85 -9.48 9.06
N SER A 789 -11.02 -9.04 7.80
CA SER A 789 -10.73 -9.90 6.63
C SER A 789 -9.24 -10.00 6.32
N ASN A 790 -8.47 -8.97 6.68
CA ASN A 790 -7.02 -8.94 6.52
C ASN A 790 -6.31 -9.60 7.70
N GLU A 791 -6.88 -9.53 8.91
CA GLU A 791 -6.45 -10.28 10.10
C GLU A 791 -6.52 -11.80 9.86
N TYR A 792 -7.66 -12.31 9.38
CA TYR A 792 -7.78 -13.73 9.02
C TYR A 792 -6.75 -14.17 7.96
N LEU A 793 -6.47 -13.32 6.96
CA LEU A 793 -5.42 -13.55 5.96
C LEU A 793 -4.01 -13.50 6.58
N SER A 794 -3.75 -12.53 7.47
CA SER A 794 -2.49 -12.37 8.20
C SER A 794 -2.18 -13.59 9.06
N ASN A 795 -3.17 -14.10 9.80
CA ASN A 795 -3.03 -15.27 10.66
C ASN A 795 -2.70 -16.53 9.84
N CYS A 796 -3.39 -16.74 8.71
CA CYS A 796 -3.09 -17.85 7.78
C CYS A 796 -1.69 -17.74 7.15
N LEU A 797 -1.27 -16.53 6.76
CA LEU A 797 0.07 -16.26 6.20
C LEU A 797 1.17 -16.45 7.25
N THR A 798 0.97 -15.97 8.47
CA THR A 798 1.96 -16.04 9.56
C THR A 798 2.28 -17.49 9.93
N LEU A 799 1.26 -18.35 10.02
CA LEU A 799 1.48 -19.80 10.25
C LEU A 799 2.21 -20.47 9.07
N LEU A 800 1.87 -20.12 7.82
CA LEU A 800 2.55 -20.65 6.64
C LEU A 800 4.02 -20.21 6.57
N ILE A 801 4.32 -18.96 6.93
CA ILE A 801 5.68 -18.42 7.01
C ILE A 801 6.47 -19.13 8.12
N ARG A 802 5.91 -19.23 9.33
CA ARG A 802 6.53 -19.94 10.48
C ARG A 802 6.89 -21.39 10.12
N HIS A 803 5.97 -22.13 9.49
CA HIS A 803 6.24 -23.50 9.02
C HIS A 803 7.34 -23.56 7.96
N THR A 804 7.31 -22.65 6.98
CA THR A 804 8.26 -22.63 5.86
C THR A 804 9.68 -22.28 6.31
N VAL A 805 9.83 -21.37 7.29
CA VAL A 805 11.13 -21.08 7.92
C VAL A 805 11.61 -22.27 8.76
N HIS A 806 10.71 -22.95 9.49
CA HIS A 806 11.05 -24.09 10.34
C HIS A 806 11.56 -25.33 9.58
N GLU A 807 11.03 -25.64 8.39
CA GLU A 807 11.53 -26.77 7.59
C GLU A 807 12.89 -26.49 6.91
N LEU A 808 13.30 -25.23 6.77
CA LEU A 808 14.48 -24.87 5.97
C LEU A 808 15.83 -25.39 6.53
N PRO A 809 16.10 -25.36 7.85
CA PRO A 809 17.29 -25.99 8.41
C PRO A 809 17.38 -27.49 8.11
N ALA A 810 16.24 -28.21 8.09
CA ALA A 810 16.19 -29.64 7.78
C ALA A 810 16.45 -29.91 6.29
N ILE A 811 15.94 -29.05 5.39
CA ILE A 811 16.25 -29.11 3.96
C ILE A 811 17.75 -28.94 3.71
N LEU A 812 18.42 -28.02 4.42
CA LEU A 812 19.87 -27.87 4.32
C LEU A 812 20.63 -29.07 4.90
N ASP A 813 20.18 -29.64 6.02
CA ASP A 813 20.82 -30.85 6.59
C ASP A 813 20.66 -32.07 5.67
N ASP A 814 19.49 -32.24 5.03
CA ASP A 814 19.25 -33.29 4.02
C ASP A 814 20.21 -33.11 2.81
N ILE A 815 20.42 -31.87 2.33
CA ILE A 815 21.36 -31.57 1.24
C ILE A 815 22.82 -31.83 1.66
N LEU A 816 23.25 -31.29 2.81
CA LEU A 816 24.63 -31.41 3.30
C LEU A 816 24.99 -32.86 3.63
N SER A 817 24.07 -33.64 4.22
CA SER A 817 24.26 -35.06 4.53
C SER A 817 24.52 -35.88 3.26
N VAL A 818 23.72 -35.66 2.22
CA VAL A 818 23.85 -36.39 0.95
C VAL A 818 25.10 -35.98 0.17
N LEU A 819 25.47 -34.69 0.15
CA LEU A 819 26.73 -34.20 -0.42
C LEU A 819 27.96 -34.72 0.36
N GLY A 820 27.92 -34.70 1.69
CA GLY A 820 28.95 -35.25 2.56
C GLY A 820 29.24 -36.73 2.27
N SER A 821 28.22 -37.51 1.89
CA SER A 821 28.36 -38.93 1.55
C SER A 821 29.17 -39.23 0.28
N ILE A 822 29.43 -38.22 -0.57
CA ILE A 822 30.12 -38.38 -1.87
C ILE A 822 31.46 -37.63 -1.98
N VAL A 823 31.87 -36.84 -0.98
CA VAL A 823 33.12 -36.07 -1.02
C VAL A 823 34.32 -36.95 -1.39
N GLY A 824 35.11 -36.50 -2.37
CA GLY A 824 36.29 -37.22 -2.87
C GLY A 824 36.02 -38.54 -3.60
N ARG A 825 34.75 -38.87 -3.91
CA ARG A 825 34.38 -40.09 -4.64
C ARG A 825 34.06 -39.77 -6.10
N LYS A 826 34.73 -40.49 -7.01
CA LYS A 826 34.51 -40.33 -8.47
C LYS A 826 33.26 -41.04 -9.01
N HIS A 827 32.71 -42.00 -8.26
CA HIS A 827 31.52 -42.78 -8.66
C HIS A 827 30.61 -43.05 -7.45
N PRO A 828 29.53 -42.26 -7.25
CA PRO A 828 28.52 -42.54 -6.23
C PRO A 828 27.75 -43.85 -6.49
N SER A 829 27.30 -44.51 -5.42
CA SER A 829 26.48 -45.73 -5.54
C SER A 829 25.05 -45.44 -6.05
N PRO A 830 24.34 -46.39 -6.68
CA PRO A 830 22.99 -46.15 -7.21
C PRO A 830 21.97 -45.64 -6.17
N THR A 831 22.14 -46.03 -4.90
CA THR A 831 21.33 -45.52 -3.78
C THR A 831 21.61 -44.04 -3.52
N GLN A 832 22.89 -43.64 -3.47
CA GLN A 832 23.28 -42.23 -3.33
C GLN A 832 22.86 -41.41 -4.55
N SER A 833 23.00 -41.94 -5.77
CA SER A 833 22.50 -41.29 -7.00
C SER A 833 20.99 -41.08 -7.01
N ARG A 834 20.22 -41.90 -6.28
CA ARG A 834 18.78 -41.68 -6.05
C ARG A 834 18.54 -40.57 -5.02
N GLN A 835 19.22 -40.61 -3.88
CA GLN A 835 19.11 -39.60 -2.83
C GLN A 835 19.50 -38.20 -3.34
N LEU A 836 20.61 -38.07 -4.08
CA LEU A 836 21.03 -36.83 -4.73
C LEU A 836 19.94 -36.24 -5.64
N LYS A 837 19.21 -37.09 -6.39
CA LYS A 837 18.11 -36.66 -7.28
C LYS A 837 16.83 -36.26 -6.54
N GLN A 838 16.72 -36.56 -5.25
CA GLN A 838 15.59 -36.17 -4.40
C GLN A 838 15.92 -34.91 -3.58
N SER A 839 17.08 -34.87 -2.92
CA SER A 839 17.46 -33.78 -2.01
C SER A 839 17.95 -32.52 -2.73
N LEU A 840 18.79 -32.63 -3.75
CA LEU A 840 19.44 -31.46 -4.35
C LEU A 840 18.49 -30.45 -5.03
N PRO A 841 17.39 -30.86 -5.69
CA PRO A 841 16.39 -29.92 -6.23
C PRO A 841 15.76 -29.00 -5.16
N MET A 842 15.79 -29.38 -3.87
CA MET A 842 15.30 -28.54 -2.78
C MET A 842 16.18 -27.29 -2.57
N MET A 843 17.38 -27.21 -3.14
CA MET A 843 18.19 -25.98 -3.13
C MET A 843 17.48 -24.80 -3.83
N ALA A 844 16.60 -25.07 -4.79
CA ALA A 844 15.76 -24.04 -5.40
C ALA A 844 14.76 -23.42 -4.39
N VAL A 845 14.30 -24.18 -3.39
CA VAL A 845 13.49 -23.64 -2.28
C VAL A 845 14.31 -22.65 -1.46
N VAL A 846 15.55 -23.02 -1.10
CA VAL A 846 16.48 -22.15 -0.34
C VAL A 846 16.69 -20.83 -1.09
N LEU A 847 16.98 -20.88 -2.39
CA LEU A 847 17.09 -19.69 -3.24
C LEU A 847 15.80 -18.87 -3.26
N HIS A 848 14.65 -19.49 -3.50
CA HIS A 848 13.37 -18.77 -3.57
C HIS A 848 13.05 -18.04 -2.25
N LEU A 849 13.36 -18.62 -1.09
CA LEU A 849 13.18 -17.97 0.21
C LEU A 849 14.21 -16.86 0.44
N LEU A 850 15.49 -17.06 0.09
CA LEU A 850 16.53 -16.04 0.20
C LEU A 850 16.37 -14.85 -0.75
N THR A 851 15.74 -15.04 -1.92
CA THR A 851 15.39 -13.91 -2.81
C THR A 851 14.26 -13.03 -2.23
N SER A 852 13.44 -13.58 -1.31
CA SER A 852 12.29 -12.88 -0.75
C SER A 852 12.66 -11.92 0.38
N GLN A 853 12.11 -10.70 0.32
CA GLN A 853 12.28 -9.68 1.36
C GLN A 853 11.66 -10.09 2.70
N ILE A 854 10.69 -11.01 2.71
CA ILE A 854 9.98 -11.47 3.91
C ILE A 854 10.73 -12.61 4.59
N PHE A 855 11.20 -13.58 3.80
CA PHE A 855 11.85 -14.78 4.34
C PHE A 855 13.32 -14.55 4.66
N ARG A 856 14.08 -13.81 3.83
CA ARG A 856 15.51 -13.54 4.05
C ARG A 856 15.86 -13.12 5.49
N PRO A 857 15.26 -12.09 6.13
CA PRO A 857 15.63 -11.70 7.49
C PRO A 857 15.24 -12.72 8.58
N GLN A 858 14.31 -13.65 8.30
CA GLN A 858 13.95 -14.74 9.20
C GLN A 858 14.80 -16.00 8.99
N VAL A 859 15.50 -16.08 7.85
CA VAL A 859 16.31 -17.22 7.42
C VAL A 859 17.80 -17.00 7.70
N VAL A 860 18.32 -15.80 7.40
CA VAL A 860 19.74 -15.46 7.53
C VAL A 860 20.09 -15.26 9.01
N THR A 861 20.48 -16.37 9.63
CA THR A 861 20.97 -16.48 11.01
C THR A 861 22.40 -17.02 10.99
N GLU A 862 23.14 -16.88 12.08
CA GLU A 862 24.49 -17.46 12.17
C GLU A 862 24.50 -18.97 11.89
N ALA A 863 23.57 -19.72 12.48
CA ALA A 863 23.44 -21.16 12.27
C ALA A 863 23.12 -21.52 10.80
N PHE A 864 22.38 -20.66 10.09
CA PHE A 864 22.18 -20.78 8.64
C PHE A 864 23.51 -20.54 7.90
N LEU A 865 24.21 -19.44 8.18
CA LEU A 865 25.47 -19.09 7.51
C LEU A 865 26.56 -20.16 7.71
N ILE A 866 26.67 -20.75 8.90
CA ILE A 866 27.59 -21.88 9.17
C ILE A 866 27.26 -23.11 8.30
N LYS A 867 25.97 -23.43 8.10
CA LYS A 867 25.56 -24.51 7.17
C LYS A 867 25.81 -24.12 5.72
N PHE A 868 25.61 -22.85 5.37
CA PHE A 868 25.75 -22.35 4.00
C PHE A 868 27.22 -22.26 3.55
N GLY A 869 28.15 -21.88 4.43
CA GLY A 869 29.59 -21.97 4.19
C GLY A 869 30.05 -23.41 3.94
N LYS A 870 29.50 -24.40 4.66
CA LYS A 870 29.75 -25.83 4.39
C LYS A 870 29.23 -26.24 3.01
N LEU A 871 28.08 -25.72 2.58
CA LEU A 871 27.56 -25.95 1.23
C LEU A 871 28.50 -25.36 0.17
N LEU A 872 28.98 -24.12 0.35
CA LEU A 872 29.94 -23.49 -0.57
C LEU A 872 31.27 -24.25 -0.65
N ASN A 873 31.76 -24.82 0.45
CA ASN A 873 32.92 -25.72 0.41
C ASN A 873 32.66 -26.96 -0.46
N HIS A 874 31.46 -27.58 -0.39
CA HIS A 874 31.10 -28.65 -1.33
C HIS A 874 31.05 -28.15 -2.80
N ILE A 875 30.61 -26.91 -3.06
CA ILE A 875 30.65 -26.31 -4.41
C ILE A 875 32.10 -26.21 -4.94
N THR A 876 33.06 -25.76 -4.12
CA THR A 876 34.48 -25.68 -4.54
C THR A 876 35.06 -27.06 -4.89
N SER A 877 34.72 -28.11 -4.15
CA SER A 877 35.13 -29.50 -4.41
C SER A 877 34.48 -30.10 -5.68
N ILE A 878 33.34 -29.54 -6.14
CA ILE A 878 32.70 -29.91 -7.40
C ILE A 878 33.35 -29.19 -8.60
N ASP A 879 33.59 -27.87 -8.51
CA ASP A 879 34.26 -27.08 -9.57
C ASP A 879 35.70 -27.56 -9.84
N SER A 880 36.46 -27.83 -8.78
CA SER A 880 37.81 -28.42 -8.85
C SER A 880 37.84 -29.87 -9.37
N ASN A 881 36.67 -30.51 -9.55
CA ASN A 881 36.49 -31.91 -9.98
C ASN A 881 37.04 -32.98 -9.01
N GLU A 882 37.24 -32.66 -7.74
CA GLU A 882 37.49 -33.64 -6.68
C GLU A 882 36.27 -34.54 -6.45
N THR A 883 35.07 -33.95 -6.46
CA THR A 883 33.78 -34.58 -6.17
C THR A 883 32.89 -34.54 -7.41
N SER A 884 32.90 -35.61 -8.22
CA SER A 884 32.29 -35.62 -9.57
C SER A 884 30.78 -35.88 -9.58
N LEU A 885 30.01 -34.90 -9.11
CA LEU A 885 28.54 -34.95 -9.02
C LEU A 885 27.83 -35.23 -10.36
N GLY A 886 28.31 -34.65 -11.46
CA GLY A 886 27.75 -34.83 -12.81
C GLY A 886 27.65 -36.30 -13.28
N SER A 887 28.49 -37.20 -12.75
CA SER A 887 28.46 -38.64 -13.05
C SER A 887 27.23 -39.38 -12.47
N ALA A 888 26.61 -38.84 -11.41
CA ALA A 888 25.48 -39.46 -10.72
C ALA A 888 24.13 -38.82 -11.08
N ILE A 889 24.11 -37.50 -11.23
CA ILE A 889 22.86 -36.75 -11.50
C ILE A 889 22.73 -36.21 -12.93
N GLY A 890 23.82 -36.16 -13.69
CA GLY A 890 23.91 -35.46 -14.97
C GLY A 890 24.44 -34.04 -14.81
N GLN A 891 25.20 -33.57 -15.81
CA GLN A 891 25.93 -32.30 -15.73
C GLN A 891 25.02 -31.08 -15.43
N ALA A 892 23.90 -30.95 -16.15
CA ALA A 892 22.98 -29.82 -15.98
C ALA A 892 22.43 -29.68 -14.54
N ALA A 893 22.12 -30.79 -13.86
CA ALA A 893 21.64 -30.77 -12.48
C ALA A 893 22.76 -30.44 -11.46
N SER A 894 24.02 -30.71 -11.82
CA SER A 894 25.19 -30.26 -11.05
C SER A 894 25.39 -28.75 -11.20
N GLU A 895 25.25 -28.23 -12.42
CA GLU A 895 25.36 -26.79 -12.71
C GLU A 895 24.19 -25.99 -12.12
N GLU A 896 22.98 -26.55 -12.10
CA GLU A 896 21.81 -25.97 -11.44
C GLU A 896 22.01 -25.84 -9.93
N LEU A 897 22.59 -26.85 -9.25
CA LEU A 897 22.95 -26.76 -7.83
C LEU A 897 23.93 -25.60 -7.57
N ILE A 898 24.98 -25.47 -8.39
CA ILE A 898 26.00 -24.44 -8.24
C ILE A 898 25.39 -23.05 -8.49
N ARG A 899 24.63 -22.88 -9.59
CA ARG A 899 23.91 -21.65 -9.95
C ARG A 899 22.97 -21.22 -8.82
N ASN A 900 22.13 -22.14 -8.32
CA ASN A 900 21.18 -21.84 -7.25
C ASN A 900 21.87 -21.52 -5.92
N THR A 901 23.07 -22.06 -5.67
CA THR A 901 23.87 -21.74 -4.48
C THR A 901 24.51 -20.36 -4.59
N LEU A 902 25.14 -20.04 -5.72
CA LEU A 902 25.80 -18.74 -5.92
C LEU A 902 24.81 -17.57 -5.95
N SER A 903 23.69 -17.71 -6.68
CA SER A 903 22.61 -16.70 -6.64
C SER A 903 21.95 -16.59 -5.27
N ALA A 904 22.06 -17.61 -4.41
CA ALA A 904 21.60 -17.53 -3.03
C ALA A 904 22.60 -16.77 -2.12
N VAL A 905 23.92 -16.80 -2.37
CA VAL A 905 24.87 -15.89 -1.70
C VAL A 905 24.64 -14.45 -2.15
N GLU A 906 24.47 -14.22 -3.45
CA GLU A 906 24.20 -12.91 -4.05
C GLU A 906 22.89 -12.30 -3.52
N ALA A 907 21.85 -13.11 -3.34
CA ALA A 907 20.61 -12.68 -2.71
C ALA A 907 20.77 -12.31 -1.21
N ILE A 908 21.90 -12.64 -0.57
CA ILE A 908 22.24 -12.21 0.79
C ILE A 908 23.15 -10.97 0.77
N SER A 909 24.14 -10.88 -0.12
CA SER A 909 25.06 -9.71 -0.21
C SER A 909 24.33 -8.40 -0.51
N GLN A 910 23.23 -8.46 -1.27
CA GLN A 910 22.32 -7.35 -1.53
C GLN A 910 21.62 -6.77 -0.28
N HIS A 911 21.79 -7.38 0.90
CA HIS A 911 21.20 -6.92 2.17
C HIS A 911 22.27 -6.81 3.28
N PRO A 912 23.14 -5.79 3.22
CA PRO A 912 24.36 -5.69 4.05
C PRO A 912 24.14 -5.83 5.56
N ALA A 913 23.05 -5.26 6.09
CA ALA A 913 22.71 -5.30 7.52
C ALA A 913 22.51 -6.72 8.09
N LEU A 914 22.26 -7.73 7.24
CA LEU A 914 22.17 -9.14 7.67
C LEU A 914 23.54 -9.84 7.74
N LEU A 915 24.57 -9.29 7.08
CA LEU A 915 25.93 -9.83 7.08
C LEU A 915 26.80 -9.19 8.17
N SER A 916 26.65 -7.89 8.43
CA SER A 916 27.40 -7.20 9.48
C SER A 916 27.18 -7.78 10.89
N LEU A 917 25.95 -8.23 11.17
CA LEU A 917 25.58 -8.93 12.41
C LEU A 917 26.39 -10.21 12.67
N TYR A 918 26.97 -10.81 11.64
CA TYR A 918 27.67 -12.11 11.71
C TYR A 918 29.03 -12.06 11.00
N HIS A 919 29.69 -10.89 10.99
CA HIS A 919 30.86 -10.61 10.17
C HIS A 919 32.00 -11.65 10.31
N CYS A 920 32.29 -12.13 11.53
CA CYS A 920 33.31 -13.17 11.74
C CYS A 920 32.95 -14.47 11.01
N THR A 921 31.71 -14.95 11.15
CA THR A 921 31.18 -16.13 10.46
C THR A 921 31.17 -15.95 8.92
N VAL A 922 31.02 -14.72 8.42
CA VAL A 922 31.13 -14.42 6.99
C VAL A 922 32.58 -14.48 6.51
N VAL A 923 33.53 -13.88 7.24
CA VAL A 923 34.96 -13.90 6.90
C VAL A 923 35.54 -15.31 6.99
N ASP A 924 35.25 -16.05 8.06
CA ASP A 924 35.85 -17.37 8.31
C ASP A 924 35.22 -18.48 7.43
N LEU A 925 33.95 -18.38 6.99
CA LEU A 925 33.23 -19.48 6.29
C LEU A 925 32.61 -19.16 4.92
N ILE A 926 32.40 -17.89 4.55
CA ILE A 926 31.79 -17.50 3.26
C ILE A 926 32.83 -16.91 2.29
N ALA A 927 33.73 -16.06 2.77
CA ALA A 927 34.77 -15.45 1.93
C ALA A 927 35.77 -16.48 1.31
N PRO A 928 36.28 -17.51 2.01
CA PRO A 928 37.28 -18.42 1.43
C PRO A 928 36.76 -19.24 0.23
N PRO A 929 35.56 -19.85 0.28
CA PRO A 929 35.00 -20.54 -0.88
C PRO A 929 34.79 -19.62 -2.10
N LEU A 930 34.33 -18.37 -1.87
CA LEU A 930 34.15 -17.40 -2.96
C LEU A 930 35.49 -16.98 -3.57
N ALA A 931 36.54 -16.81 -2.76
CA ALA A 931 37.88 -16.50 -3.24
C ALA A 931 38.46 -17.64 -4.11
N SER A 932 38.16 -18.90 -3.78
CA SER A 932 38.50 -20.03 -4.66
C SER A 932 37.69 -20.02 -5.96
N LEU A 933 36.39 -19.69 -5.91
CA LEU A 933 35.51 -19.70 -7.10
C LEU A 933 35.74 -18.49 -8.02
N ALA A 934 36.41 -17.44 -7.56
CA ALA A 934 36.90 -16.34 -8.40
C ALA A 934 37.89 -16.81 -9.49
N PHE A 935 38.49 -18.00 -9.36
CA PHE A 935 39.35 -18.63 -10.37
C PHE A 935 38.73 -19.89 -11.02
N SER A 936 37.41 -20.10 -10.87
CA SER A 936 36.70 -21.21 -11.53
C SER A 936 36.87 -21.18 -13.06
N LYS A 937 36.82 -22.36 -13.68
CA LYS A 937 36.78 -22.49 -15.15
C LYS A 937 35.49 -21.95 -15.79
N ASN A 938 34.45 -21.68 -14.99
CA ASN A 938 33.20 -21.13 -15.48
C ASN A 938 33.14 -19.60 -15.27
N VAL A 939 33.02 -18.88 -16.38
CA VAL A 939 32.90 -17.41 -16.40
C VAL A 939 31.73 -16.91 -15.55
N GLU A 940 30.57 -17.59 -15.58
CA GLU A 940 29.40 -17.20 -14.77
C GLU A 940 29.71 -17.24 -13.26
N TRP A 941 30.43 -18.27 -12.81
CA TRP A 941 30.72 -18.47 -11.38
C TRP A 941 31.78 -17.50 -10.86
N ARG A 942 32.77 -17.16 -11.70
CA ARG A 942 33.75 -16.10 -11.39
C ARG A 942 33.10 -14.73 -11.26
N ILE A 943 32.22 -14.35 -12.20
CA ILE A 943 31.52 -13.05 -12.18
C ILE A 943 30.70 -12.89 -10.89
N VAL A 944 29.90 -13.89 -10.51
CA VAL A 944 29.11 -13.82 -9.27
C VAL A 944 30.02 -13.81 -8.03
N SER A 945 31.07 -14.63 -7.99
CA SER A 945 31.99 -14.68 -6.85
C SER A 945 32.73 -13.37 -6.64
N LEU A 946 33.26 -12.75 -7.71
CA LEU A 946 33.93 -11.44 -7.65
C LEU A 946 32.97 -10.31 -7.28
N ARG A 947 31.75 -10.31 -7.81
CA ARG A 947 30.70 -9.34 -7.44
C ARG A 947 30.41 -9.40 -5.94
N VAL A 948 30.08 -10.59 -5.43
CA VAL A 948 29.75 -10.82 -4.01
C VAL A 948 30.95 -10.50 -3.11
N LEU A 949 32.18 -10.87 -3.48
CA LEU A 949 33.38 -10.49 -2.74
C LEU A 949 33.57 -8.96 -2.70
N SER A 950 33.33 -8.24 -3.79
CA SER A 950 33.43 -6.76 -3.80
C SER A 950 32.42 -6.11 -2.86
N GLU A 951 31.21 -6.66 -2.76
CA GLU A 951 30.13 -6.14 -1.90
C GLU A 951 30.40 -6.44 -0.42
N ILE A 952 30.82 -7.68 -0.11
CA ILE A 952 31.18 -8.09 1.26
C ILE A 952 32.41 -7.32 1.75
N THR A 953 33.43 -7.14 0.91
CA THR A 953 34.67 -6.45 1.29
C THR A 953 34.43 -4.97 1.57
N LEU A 954 33.66 -4.27 0.72
CA LEU A 954 33.28 -2.88 0.94
C LEU A 954 32.45 -2.70 2.23
N LEU A 955 31.52 -3.61 2.51
CA LEU A 955 30.75 -3.59 3.77
C LEU A 955 31.65 -3.73 5.00
N LEU A 956 32.55 -4.72 5.01
CA LEU A 956 33.33 -5.04 6.20
C LEU A 956 34.42 -4.01 6.51
N LEU A 957 35.03 -3.40 5.49
CA LEU A 957 36.04 -2.36 5.67
C LEU A 957 35.43 -1.00 6.07
N SER A 958 34.25 -0.64 5.54
CA SER A 958 33.60 0.64 5.87
C SER A 958 33.02 0.72 7.29
N GLN A 959 32.88 -0.40 8.00
CA GLN A 959 32.39 -0.41 9.38
C GLN A 959 33.49 -0.13 10.42
N ASP A 960 34.74 -0.57 10.18
CA ASP A 960 35.87 -0.27 11.08
C ASP A 960 36.14 1.24 11.16
N GLU A 961 35.94 2.00 10.08
CA GLU A 961 36.10 3.46 10.10
C GLU A 961 35.10 4.18 11.02
N VAL A 962 33.95 3.58 11.33
CA VAL A 962 33.01 4.14 12.32
C VAL A 962 33.48 3.78 13.73
N GLU A 963 33.82 2.52 13.97
CA GLU A 963 34.28 2.08 15.29
C GLU A 963 35.63 2.71 15.71
N GLU A 964 36.59 2.90 14.79
CA GLU A 964 37.85 3.59 15.11
C GLU A 964 37.62 5.08 15.43
N ARG A 965 36.73 5.77 14.71
CA ARG A 965 36.39 7.18 14.98
C ARG A 965 35.65 7.36 16.30
N GLU A 966 34.83 6.39 16.71
CA GLU A 966 34.19 6.41 18.04
C GLU A 966 35.18 6.08 19.17
N ARG A 967 36.13 5.16 18.96
CA ARG A 967 37.18 4.82 19.92
C ARG A 967 38.17 5.96 20.16
N ASP A 968 38.55 6.72 19.13
CA ASP A 968 39.49 7.86 19.25
C ASP A 968 38.90 9.04 20.07
N GLY A 969 37.58 9.08 20.25
CA GLY A 969 36.91 10.00 21.17
C GLY A 969 36.91 9.56 22.65
N GLY A 970 37.38 8.35 22.98
CA GLY A 970 36.89 7.60 24.15
C GLY A 970 37.93 6.87 25.02
N ARG A 971 38.91 7.60 25.59
CA ARG A 971 39.84 7.16 26.66
C ARG A 971 40.78 6.00 26.33
N GLU A 972 42.07 6.32 26.21
CA GLU A 972 43.17 5.38 26.46
C GLU A 972 43.17 4.89 27.94
N ARG A 973 42.43 3.82 28.28
CA ARG A 973 42.63 3.04 29.53
C ARG A 973 41.82 1.74 29.66
N GLU A 974 41.94 0.82 28.70
CA GLU A 974 41.65 -0.61 28.94
C GLU A 974 42.30 -1.46 27.82
N ARG A 975 43.54 -1.91 28.06
CA ARG A 975 44.28 -2.89 27.22
C ARG A 975 45.06 -3.87 28.10
N GLU A 976 44.36 -4.52 29.01
CA GLU A 976 44.82 -5.74 29.68
C GLU A 976 43.58 -6.61 29.89
N TRP A 977 43.66 -7.89 29.50
CA TRP A 977 42.60 -8.92 29.57
C TRP A 977 41.55 -8.92 28.45
N GLU A 978 41.99 -9.02 27.20
CA GLU A 978 41.38 -9.98 26.27
C GLU A 978 42.46 -10.59 25.36
N GLY A 979 42.18 -11.77 24.78
CA GLY A 979 43.20 -12.60 24.12
C GLY A 979 43.65 -12.10 22.74
N GLU A 980 44.71 -12.70 22.19
CA GLU A 980 45.32 -12.35 20.89
C GLU A 980 44.42 -12.71 19.68
N GLY A 981 43.28 -12.04 19.56
CA GLY A 981 42.37 -12.12 18.42
C GLY A 981 42.83 -11.25 17.27
N ILE A 982 43.44 -11.85 16.24
CA ILE A 982 43.64 -11.19 14.94
C ILE A 982 42.28 -10.72 14.43
N SER A 983 42.13 -9.40 14.17
CA SER A 983 40.85 -8.78 13.81
C SER A 983 40.27 -9.40 12.54
N SER A 984 38.94 -9.45 12.46
CA SER A 984 38.18 -9.95 11.30
C SER A 984 38.67 -9.34 9.99
N ASN A 985 38.87 -8.02 9.96
CA ASN A 985 39.42 -7.33 8.80
C ASN A 985 40.88 -7.68 8.51
N THR A 986 41.73 -7.90 9.52
CA THR A 986 43.09 -8.43 9.28
C THR A 986 43.03 -9.82 8.62
N ARG A 987 42.12 -10.70 9.05
CA ARG A 987 41.95 -12.03 8.42
C ARG A 987 41.47 -11.92 6.97
N LEU A 988 40.47 -11.08 6.71
CA LEU A 988 39.96 -10.81 5.37
C LEU A 988 41.07 -10.29 4.44
N LEU A 989 41.87 -9.34 4.92
CA LEU A 989 43.01 -8.79 4.19
C LEU A 989 44.09 -9.86 3.94
N THR A 990 44.44 -10.70 4.92
CA THR A 990 45.37 -11.82 4.70
C THR A 990 44.86 -12.80 3.65
N LEU A 991 43.59 -13.24 3.76
CA LEU A 991 42.96 -14.19 2.83
C LEU A 991 42.96 -13.65 1.40
N ILE A 992 42.63 -12.38 1.21
CA ILE A 992 42.65 -11.72 -0.10
C ILE A 992 44.09 -11.59 -0.62
N SER A 993 45.05 -11.24 0.25
CA SER A 993 46.46 -11.09 -0.14
C SER A 993 47.14 -12.41 -0.52
N GLU A 994 46.78 -13.52 0.12
CA GLU A 994 47.36 -14.84 -0.13
C GLU A 994 46.64 -15.60 -1.25
N ALA A 995 45.31 -15.53 -1.32
CA ALA A 995 44.51 -16.31 -2.28
C ALA A 995 44.27 -15.59 -3.62
N LEU A 996 44.08 -14.26 -3.62
CA LEU A 996 43.66 -13.53 -4.83
C LEU A 996 44.83 -12.82 -5.52
N LEU A 997 45.65 -12.04 -4.79
CA LEU A 997 46.69 -11.22 -5.41
C LEU A 997 47.69 -11.99 -6.32
N PRO A 998 48.14 -13.23 -5.99
CA PRO A 998 49.14 -13.93 -6.81
C PRO A 998 48.72 -14.30 -8.24
N GLN A 999 47.42 -14.27 -8.55
CA GLN A 999 46.87 -14.57 -9.88
C GLN A 999 45.98 -13.45 -10.43
N TYR A 1000 45.89 -12.29 -9.75
CA TYR A 1000 44.95 -11.23 -10.09
C TYR A 1000 45.16 -10.62 -11.49
N GLU A 1001 46.39 -10.68 -12.00
CA GLU A 1001 46.77 -10.31 -13.37
C GLU A 1001 45.88 -11.00 -14.42
N THR A 1002 45.52 -12.28 -14.21
CA THR A 1002 44.66 -13.02 -15.15
C THR A 1002 43.19 -12.64 -15.10
N LEU A 1003 42.72 -11.98 -14.03
CA LEU A 1003 41.34 -11.51 -13.89
C LEU A 1003 41.15 -10.11 -14.49
N LEU A 1004 42.21 -9.29 -14.48
CA LEU A 1004 42.20 -7.96 -15.08
C LEU A 1004 42.26 -8.01 -16.61
N LEU A 1005 43.00 -8.97 -17.18
CA LEU A 1005 43.22 -9.10 -18.63
C LEU A 1005 42.16 -9.94 -19.36
N GLU A 1006 41.03 -10.26 -18.71
CA GLU A 1006 39.90 -10.96 -19.32
C GLU A 1006 38.89 -10.00 -19.97
N PRO A 1007 37.99 -10.48 -20.86
CA PRO A 1007 36.93 -9.66 -21.43
C PRO A 1007 35.90 -9.23 -20.36
N ASP A 1008 35.26 -8.09 -20.61
CA ASP A 1008 34.15 -7.59 -19.80
C ASP A 1008 33.03 -8.65 -19.63
N PRO A 1009 32.40 -8.75 -18.44
CA PRO A 1009 32.50 -7.82 -17.31
C PRO A 1009 33.44 -8.29 -16.18
N VAL A 1010 34.33 -9.26 -16.40
CA VAL A 1010 35.20 -9.80 -15.32
C VAL A 1010 36.11 -8.71 -14.72
N PRO A 1011 36.78 -7.85 -15.50
CA PRO A 1011 37.64 -6.79 -14.95
C PRO A 1011 36.86 -5.75 -14.13
N VAL A 1012 35.57 -5.50 -14.42
CA VAL A 1012 34.74 -4.54 -13.65
C VAL A 1012 34.70 -4.93 -12.16
N TYR A 1013 34.40 -6.19 -11.87
CA TYR A 1013 34.28 -6.67 -10.48
C TYR A 1013 35.65 -6.88 -9.83
N ALA A 1014 36.66 -7.30 -10.61
CA ALA A 1014 38.03 -7.41 -10.14
C ALA A 1014 38.63 -6.04 -9.77
N LEU A 1015 38.44 -5.00 -10.60
CA LEU A 1015 38.86 -3.64 -10.30
C LEU A 1015 38.08 -3.06 -9.10
N LYS A 1016 36.75 -3.22 -9.05
CA LYS A 1016 35.93 -2.74 -7.92
C LYS A 1016 36.42 -3.30 -6.57
N LEU A 1017 36.76 -4.59 -6.52
CA LEU A 1017 37.33 -5.21 -5.32
C LEU A 1017 38.70 -4.58 -4.96
N LEU A 1018 39.59 -4.33 -5.94
CA LEU A 1018 40.86 -3.64 -5.69
C LEU A 1018 40.68 -2.18 -5.24
N VAL A 1019 39.68 -1.45 -5.75
CA VAL A 1019 39.38 -0.07 -5.30
C VAL A 1019 39.11 -0.07 -3.79
N SER A 1020 38.12 -0.84 -3.32
CA SER A 1020 37.78 -0.91 -1.89
C SER A 1020 38.93 -1.40 -1.00
N LEU A 1021 39.78 -2.30 -1.51
CA LEU A 1021 40.97 -2.76 -0.78
C LEU A 1021 42.06 -1.69 -0.69
N THR A 1022 42.29 -0.92 -1.76
CA THR A 1022 43.36 0.11 -1.81
C THR A 1022 42.96 1.44 -1.18
N GLU A 1023 41.66 1.68 -1.02
CA GLU A 1023 41.06 2.79 -0.28
C GLU A 1023 41.37 2.65 1.21
N HIS A 1024 40.96 1.53 1.83
CA HIS A 1024 41.10 1.32 3.28
C HIS A 1024 42.40 0.60 3.70
N SER A 1025 43.21 0.00 2.80
CA SER A 1025 44.45 -0.71 3.17
C SER A 1025 45.72 -0.23 2.43
N SER A 1026 46.48 0.65 3.09
CA SER A 1026 47.82 1.06 2.64
C SER A 1026 48.82 -0.10 2.42
N PRO A 1027 48.85 -1.18 3.23
CA PRO A 1027 49.65 -2.37 2.92
C PRO A 1027 49.30 -3.00 1.57
N ILE A 1028 48.02 -3.11 1.21
CA ILE A 1028 47.62 -3.65 -0.10
C ILE A 1028 47.99 -2.68 -1.22
N SER A 1029 47.80 -1.37 -1.06
CA SER A 1029 48.22 -0.38 -2.05
C SER A 1029 49.73 -0.39 -2.31
N ARG A 1030 50.55 -0.74 -1.29
CA ARG A 1030 51.98 -1.03 -1.49
C ARG A 1030 52.19 -2.29 -2.32
N LEU A 1031 51.55 -3.40 -1.98
CA LEU A 1031 51.66 -4.67 -2.72
C LEU A 1031 51.18 -4.56 -4.17
N VAL A 1032 50.12 -3.79 -4.45
CA VAL A 1032 49.64 -3.53 -5.83
C VAL A 1032 50.67 -2.70 -6.63
N ARG A 1033 51.36 -1.75 -5.99
CA ARG A 1033 52.42 -0.93 -6.60
C ARG A 1033 53.73 -1.70 -6.82
N GLU A 1034 54.06 -2.63 -5.93
CA GLU A 1034 55.29 -3.44 -5.97
C GLU A 1034 55.15 -4.75 -6.78
N SER A 1035 53.96 -5.04 -7.30
CA SER A 1035 53.65 -6.24 -8.09
C SER A 1035 53.39 -5.93 -9.57
N ARG A 1036 53.18 -6.98 -10.37
CA ARG A 1036 52.90 -6.88 -11.82
C ARG A 1036 51.53 -6.29 -12.16
N LEU A 1037 50.71 -5.98 -11.16
CA LEU A 1037 49.37 -5.46 -11.36
C LEU A 1037 49.37 -4.03 -11.92
N LEU A 1038 50.40 -3.22 -11.64
CA LEU A 1038 50.47 -1.85 -12.15
C LEU A 1038 50.51 -1.79 -13.71
N PRO A 1039 51.41 -2.50 -14.43
CA PRO A 1039 51.32 -2.61 -15.88
C PRO A 1039 49.99 -3.18 -16.40
N ALA A 1040 49.41 -4.16 -15.71
CA ALA A 1040 48.13 -4.75 -16.12
C ALA A 1040 46.96 -3.75 -16.03
N ILE A 1041 46.95 -2.86 -15.03
CA ILE A 1041 45.96 -1.79 -14.91
C ILE A 1041 46.07 -0.82 -16.11
N PHE A 1042 47.29 -0.43 -16.50
CA PHE A 1042 47.52 0.43 -17.67
C PHE A 1042 47.07 -0.25 -18.98
N GLN A 1043 47.36 -1.54 -19.15
CA GLN A 1043 46.90 -2.32 -20.30
C GLN A 1043 45.36 -2.42 -20.37
N VAL A 1044 44.68 -2.58 -19.23
CA VAL A 1044 43.20 -2.56 -19.18
C VAL A 1044 42.66 -1.19 -19.61
N ILE A 1045 43.28 -0.10 -19.17
CA ILE A 1045 42.87 1.26 -19.56
C ILE A 1045 43.04 1.46 -21.07
N GLU A 1046 44.18 1.06 -21.64
CA GLU A 1046 44.45 1.12 -23.09
C GLU A 1046 43.37 0.38 -23.91
N VAL A 1047 43.03 -0.85 -23.53
CA VAL A 1047 41.99 -1.66 -24.19
C VAL A 1047 40.61 -0.98 -24.15
N HIS A 1048 40.29 -0.24 -23.09
CA HIS A 1048 38.97 0.37 -22.88
C HIS A 1048 38.88 1.85 -23.29
N GLN A 1049 39.90 2.43 -23.95
CA GLN A 1049 39.86 3.83 -24.43
C GLN A 1049 38.61 4.13 -25.28
N ASN A 1050 38.17 3.19 -26.13
CA ASN A 1050 36.95 3.36 -26.95
C ASN A 1050 35.62 3.42 -26.15
N ASN A 1051 35.67 3.34 -24.81
CA ASN A 1051 34.53 3.40 -23.91
C ASN A 1051 34.91 4.10 -22.59
N THR A 1052 35.41 5.34 -22.68
CA THR A 1052 35.90 6.13 -21.52
C THR A 1052 34.89 6.24 -20.36
N VAL A 1053 33.59 6.36 -20.62
CA VAL A 1053 32.56 6.44 -19.56
C VAL A 1053 32.05 5.06 -19.10
N GLY A 1054 32.75 3.98 -19.48
CA GLY A 1054 32.44 2.61 -19.06
C GLY A 1054 32.85 2.32 -17.61
N SER A 1055 32.16 1.35 -16.99
CA SER A 1055 32.44 0.95 -15.60
C SER A 1055 33.86 0.42 -15.39
N THR A 1056 34.45 -0.21 -16.39
CA THR A 1056 35.83 -0.73 -16.34
C THR A 1056 36.82 0.42 -16.25
N MET A 1057 36.63 1.47 -17.06
CA MET A 1057 37.43 2.70 -17.00
C MET A 1057 37.26 3.44 -15.66
N GLN A 1058 36.03 3.57 -15.16
CA GLN A 1058 35.76 4.19 -13.85
C GLN A 1058 36.48 3.50 -12.69
N ASN A 1059 36.39 2.18 -12.58
CA ASN A 1059 37.07 1.46 -11.50
C ASN A 1059 38.61 1.45 -11.69
N ALA A 1060 39.11 1.50 -12.93
CA ALA A 1060 40.54 1.64 -13.20
C ALA A 1060 41.08 3.03 -12.81
N MET A 1061 40.36 4.11 -13.13
CA MET A 1061 40.73 5.48 -12.73
C MET A 1061 40.62 5.71 -11.23
N ALA A 1062 39.57 5.19 -10.57
CA ALA A 1062 39.47 5.21 -9.11
C ALA A 1062 40.63 4.46 -8.45
N LEU A 1063 41.03 3.30 -8.99
CA LEU A 1063 42.18 2.55 -8.50
C LEU A 1063 43.51 3.32 -8.70
N LEU A 1064 43.70 4.01 -9.82
CA LEU A 1064 44.86 4.89 -10.01
C LEU A 1064 44.84 6.08 -9.04
N CYS A 1065 43.68 6.69 -8.79
CA CYS A 1065 43.53 7.75 -7.80
C CYS A 1065 43.96 7.27 -6.40
N ASN A 1066 43.42 6.14 -5.93
CA ASN A 1066 43.79 5.53 -4.65
C ASN A 1066 45.29 5.21 -4.54
N LEU A 1067 45.90 4.72 -5.62
CA LEU A 1067 47.33 4.37 -5.65
C LEU A 1067 48.27 5.59 -5.71
N ILE A 1068 47.82 6.73 -6.24
CA ILE A 1068 48.59 7.99 -6.40
C ILE A 1068 48.40 8.92 -5.20
N GLY A 1069 47.17 9.05 -4.68
CA GLY A 1069 46.81 10.00 -3.62
C GLY A 1069 47.36 9.65 -2.22
N GLN A 1070 47.85 8.42 -2.01
CA GLN A 1070 48.42 8.02 -0.73
C GLN A 1070 49.69 8.81 -0.37
N LYS A 1071 49.73 9.34 0.86
CA LYS A 1071 50.85 10.13 1.41
C LYS A 1071 52.16 9.33 1.37
N GLY A 1072 53.20 9.91 0.78
CA GLY A 1072 54.54 9.29 0.68
C GLY A 1072 54.71 8.30 -0.48
N THR A 1073 53.81 8.30 -1.47
CA THR A 1073 53.92 7.48 -2.68
C THR A 1073 55.09 7.92 -3.56
N ASP A 1074 55.92 6.96 -3.99
CA ASP A 1074 56.86 7.13 -5.10
C ASP A 1074 56.10 7.08 -6.43
N LEU A 1075 56.15 8.17 -7.20
CA LEU A 1075 55.47 8.29 -8.49
C LEU A 1075 56.29 7.77 -9.68
N ARG A 1076 57.59 7.46 -9.50
CA ARG A 1076 58.47 7.02 -10.60
C ARG A 1076 57.94 5.80 -11.38
N PRO A 1077 57.33 4.78 -10.75
CA PRO A 1077 56.71 3.67 -11.49
C PRO A 1077 55.54 4.09 -12.39
N PHE A 1078 54.77 5.12 -12.00
CA PHE A 1078 53.63 5.62 -12.78
C PHE A 1078 54.11 6.46 -13.97
N TYR A 1079 55.15 7.30 -13.77
CA TYR A 1079 55.80 8.00 -14.88
C TYR A 1079 56.41 7.03 -15.90
N GLN A 1080 57.02 5.92 -15.44
CA GLN A 1080 57.54 4.86 -16.31
C GLN A 1080 56.46 4.08 -17.09
N GLN A 1081 55.18 4.19 -16.73
CA GLN A 1081 54.05 3.62 -17.47
C GLN A 1081 53.28 4.67 -18.30
N GLY A 1082 53.77 5.92 -18.39
CA GLY A 1082 53.15 6.96 -19.22
C GLY A 1082 51.90 7.62 -18.61
N VAL A 1083 51.78 7.66 -17.28
CA VAL A 1083 50.58 8.19 -16.58
C VAL A 1083 50.15 9.59 -17.02
N ILE A 1084 51.07 10.46 -17.42
CA ILE A 1084 50.78 11.82 -17.86
C ILE A 1084 50.03 11.84 -19.19
N GLU A 1085 50.54 11.15 -20.22
CA GLU A 1085 49.88 11.04 -21.52
C GLU A 1085 48.50 10.37 -21.38
N LEU A 1086 48.42 9.33 -20.54
CA LEU A 1086 47.18 8.60 -20.27
C LEU A 1086 46.10 9.49 -19.64
N VAL A 1087 46.46 10.23 -18.58
CA VAL A 1087 45.54 11.13 -17.87
C VAL A 1087 45.13 12.31 -18.75
N CYS A 1088 46.05 12.91 -19.52
CA CYS A 1088 45.71 13.97 -20.47
C CYS A 1088 44.68 13.48 -21.51
N ASN A 1089 44.93 12.34 -22.16
CA ASN A 1089 44.04 11.81 -23.20
C ASN A 1089 42.63 11.49 -22.66
N VAL A 1090 42.54 10.79 -21.53
CA VAL A 1090 41.23 10.44 -20.93
C VAL A 1090 40.51 11.69 -20.40
N PHE A 1091 41.23 12.65 -19.80
CA PHE A 1091 40.64 13.90 -19.32
C PHE A 1091 40.07 14.77 -20.46
N VAL A 1092 40.77 14.86 -21.60
CA VAL A 1092 40.28 15.58 -22.79
C VAL A 1092 38.97 14.96 -23.31
N GLU A 1093 38.92 13.64 -23.45
CA GLU A 1093 37.72 12.96 -23.95
C GLU A 1093 36.53 13.07 -22.96
N VAL A 1094 36.76 12.79 -21.67
CA VAL A 1094 35.72 12.86 -20.63
C VAL A 1094 35.19 14.29 -20.46
N THR A 1095 36.06 15.30 -20.48
CA THR A 1095 35.65 16.72 -20.41
C THR A 1095 34.85 17.13 -21.65
N GLY A 1096 35.24 16.66 -22.84
CA GLY A 1096 34.46 16.86 -24.06
C GLY A 1096 33.06 16.25 -23.98
N VAL A 1097 32.93 15.02 -23.46
CA VAL A 1097 31.63 14.35 -23.25
C VAL A 1097 30.80 15.04 -22.16
N TYR A 1098 31.44 15.63 -21.15
CA TYR A 1098 30.79 16.37 -20.06
C TYR A 1098 30.20 17.70 -20.54
N LEU A 1099 30.99 18.51 -21.28
CA LEU A 1099 30.59 19.86 -21.71
C LEU A 1099 29.56 19.87 -22.86
N VAL A 1100 29.53 18.84 -23.71
CA VAL A 1100 28.66 18.80 -24.90
C VAL A 1100 27.20 18.41 -24.61
N ARG A 1101 26.90 17.84 -23.42
CA ARG A 1101 25.73 16.96 -23.25
C ARG A 1101 24.62 17.51 -22.35
N GLU A 1102 23.81 18.41 -22.90
CA GLU A 1102 22.43 18.54 -22.41
C GLU A 1102 21.67 17.21 -22.60
N MET A 1103 20.87 16.83 -21.58
CA MET A 1103 19.98 15.66 -21.50
C MET A 1103 20.58 14.26 -21.20
N HIS A 1104 20.17 13.77 -20.02
CA HIS A 1104 19.80 12.39 -19.65
C HIS A 1104 20.88 11.36 -19.25
N SER A 1105 20.68 10.81 -18.05
CA SER A 1105 21.15 9.52 -17.49
C SER A 1105 22.65 9.28 -17.30
N GLY A 1106 23.53 9.67 -18.22
CA GLY A 1106 24.97 9.37 -18.13
C GLY A 1106 25.78 10.30 -17.20
N LEU A 1107 25.19 11.42 -16.77
CA LEU A 1107 25.95 12.54 -16.21
C LEU A 1107 26.70 12.20 -14.91
N LYS A 1108 26.10 11.44 -13.99
CA LYS A 1108 26.74 11.09 -12.70
C LYS A 1108 27.94 10.14 -12.86
N SER A 1109 27.92 9.26 -13.85
CA SER A 1109 29.06 8.40 -14.22
C SER A 1109 30.17 9.20 -14.92
N CYS A 1110 29.81 10.28 -15.62
CA CYS A 1110 30.77 11.20 -16.22
C CYS A 1110 31.43 12.11 -15.16
N SER A 1111 30.65 12.70 -14.24
CA SER A 1111 31.18 13.60 -13.21
C SER A 1111 32.05 12.86 -12.19
N SER A 1112 31.66 11.68 -11.72
CA SER A 1112 32.51 10.87 -10.82
C SER A 1112 33.85 10.47 -11.46
N LEU A 1113 33.86 10.18 -12.76
CA LEU A 1113 35.10 9.94 -13.51
C LEU A 1113 35.94 11.21 -13.67
N LEU A 1114 35.30 12.35 -13.99
CA LEU A 1114 35.95 13.65 -14.11
C LEU A 1114 36.60 14.09 -12.79
N LEU A 1115 35.92 13.88 -11.66
CA LEU A 1115 36.45 14.13 -10.31
C LEU A 1115 37.68 13.26 -10.04
N CYS A 1116 37.61 11.94 -10.28
CA CYS A 1116 38.78 11.06 -10.12
C CYS A 1116 39.99 11.50 -10.97
N LEU A 1117 39.75 12.04 -12.17
CA LEU A 1117 40.81 12.56 -13.04
C LEU A 1117 41.37 13.90 -12.51
N LEU A 1118 40.52 14.80 -12.01
CA LEU A 1118 40.95 16.03 -11.35
C LEU A 1118 41.77 15.75 -10.09
N ASP A 1119 41.36 14.79 -9.25
CA ASP A 1119 42.11 14.35 -8.08
C ASP A 1119 43.50 13.80 -8.43
N ILE A 1120 43.60 13.02 -9.50
CA ILE A 1120 44.89 12.52 -10.01
C ILE A 1120 45.77 13.70 -10.46
N ILE A 1121 45.24 14.61 -11.28
CA ILE A 1121 45.97 15.80 -11.76
C ILE A 1121 46.43 16.66 -10.57
N HIS A 1122 45.56 16.93 -9.60
CA HIS A 1122 45.90 17.64 -8.37
C HIS A 1122 47.00 16.93 -7.59
N CYS A 1123 46.91 15.62 -7.38
CA CYS A 1123 47.92 14.86 -6.63
C CYS A 1123 49.29 14.87 -7.32
N LEU A 1124 49.34 14.75 -8.65
CA LEU A 1124 50.58 14.86 -9.44
C LEU A 1124 51.20 16.26 -9.30
N LEU A 1125 50.41 17.32 -9.53
CA LEU A 1125 50.85 18.72 -9.41
C LEU A 1125 51.26 19.10 -7.98
N LYS A 1126 50.59 18.55 -6.97
CA LYS A 1126 50.84 18.75 -5.54
C LYS A 1126 52.16 18.10 -5.11
N ASN A 1127 52.46 16.90 -5.62
CA ASN A 1127 53.76 16.27 -5.40
C ASN A 1127 54.88 17.06 -6.09
N LEU A 1128 54.69 17.44 -7.36
CA LEU A 1128 55.61 18.31 -8.10
C LEU A 1128 55.88 19.65 -7.36
N SER A 1129 54.83 20.30 -6.82
CA SER A 1129 54.94 21.50 -5.98
C SER A 1129 55.64 21.26 -4.63
N SER A 1130 55.69 20.03 -4.16
CA SER A 1130 56.47 19.65 -2.98
C SER A 1130 57.94 19.43 -3.34
N VAL A 1131 58.23 18.69 -4.42
CA VAL A 1131 59.60 18.41 -4.89
C VAL A 1131 60.32 19.70 -5.30
N VAL A 1132 59.72 20.50 -6.19
CA VAL A 1132 60.28 21.79 -6.63
C VAL A 1132 60.54 22.74 -5.44
N ARG A 1133 59.64 22.75 -4.45
CA ARG A 1133 59.80 23.56 -3.23
C ARG A 1133 60.91 23.05 -2.32
N LEU A 1134 61.10 21.75 -2.21
CA LEU A 1134 62.21 21.16 -1.44
C LEU A 1134 63.56 21.45 -2.12
N ALA A 1135 63.64 21.32 -3.44
CA ALA A 1135 64.83 21.70 -4.22
C ALA A 1135 65.18 23.20 -4.04
N LEU A 1136 64.19 24.09 -4.18
CA LEU A 1136 64.36 25.53 -3.95
C LEU A 1136 64.69 25.90 -2.48
N GLN A 1137 64.42 25.02 -1.52
CA GLN A 1137 64.79 25.19 -0.10
C GLN A 1137 66.15 24.56 0.26
N ARG A 1138 66.66 23.65 -0.58
CA ARG A 1138 67.93 22.92 -0.40
C ARG A 1138 68.95 23.34 -1.46
N SER A 1139 69.16 24.65 -1.61
CA SER A 1139 69.94 25.27 -2.68
C SER A 1139 71.47 25.04 -2.63
N GLU A 1140 71.92 23.89 -2.13
CA GLU A 1140 73.34 23.47 -2.04
C GLU A 1140 73.60 22.11 -2.72
N SER A 1141 72.58 21.38 -3.18
CA SER A 1141 72.70 20.06 -3.82
C SER A 1141 72.12 20.03 -5.24
N ASN A 1142 72.99 19.98 -6.26
CA ASN A 1142 72.60 19.93 -7.67
C ASN A 1142 71.65 18.77 -8.01
N GLU A 1143 71.80 17.60 -7.37
CA GLU A 1143 70.99 16.41 -7.66
C GLU A 1143 69.49 16.64 -7.37
N ASP A 1144 69.15 17.33 -6.26
CA ASP A 1144 67.77 17.69 -5.92
C ASP A 1144 67.18 18.70 -6.93
N THR A 1145 68.00 19.56 -7.54
CA THR A 1145 67.55 20.51 -8.58
C THR A 1145 67.43 19.87 -9.96
N GLU A 1146 68.38 19.03 -10.38
CA GLU A 1146 68.33 18.32 -11.67
C GLU A 1146 67.12 17.37 -11.72
N ALA A 1147 66.84 16.66 -10.62
CA ALA A 1147 65.63 15.81 -10.51
C ALA A 1147 64.32 16.61 -10.50
N ALA A 1148 64.33 17.86 -10.00
CA ALA A 1148 63.16 18.75 -10.05
C ALA A 1148 62.92 19.28 -11.47
N GLU A 1149 63.98 19.61 -12.22
CA GLU A 1149 63.89 20.00 -13.64
C GLU A 1149 63.42 18.83 -14.53
N GLU A 1150 63.94 17.61 -14.32
CA GLU A 1150 63.47 16.41 -15.03
C GLU A 1150 61.96 16.16 -14.80
N LEU A 1151 61.50 16.26 -13.54
CA LEU A 1151 60.08 16.10 -13.22
C LEU A 1151 59.22 17.25 -13.78
N LEU A 1152 59.71 18.48 -13.83
CA LEU A 1152 59.02 19.59 -14.50
C LEU A 1152 58.86 19.32 -16.01
N LEU A 1153 59.87 18.74 -16.67
CA LEU A 1153 59.78 18.34 -18.07
C LEU A 1153 58.79 17.19 -18.28
N ILE A 1154 58.82 16.14 -17.45
CA ILE A 1154 57.92 14.97 -17.55
C ILE A 1154 56.45 15.35 -17.36
N ASN A 1155 56.15 16.27 -16.43
CA ASN A 1155 54.76 16.70 -16.16
C ASN A 1155 54.30 17.83 -17.11
N LYS A 1156 55.15 18.34 -18.01
CA LYS A 1156 54.83 19.48 -18.88
C LYS A 1156 53.53 19.33 -19.70
N PRO A 1157 53.16 18.15 -20.25
CA PRO A 1157 51.90 18.01 -21.00
C PRO A 1157 50.63 18.34 -20.21
N LEU A 1158 50.67 18.39 -18.87
CA LEU A 1158 49.54 18.85 -18.06
C LEU A 1158 49.19 20.33 -18.31
N THR A 1159 50.09 21.16 -18.86
CA THR A 1159 49.79 22.55 -19.20
C THR A 1159 48.84 22.68 -20.39
N GLU A 1160 48.76 21.66 -21.26
CA GLU A 1160 47.85 21.64 -22.41
C GLU A 1160 46.38 21.53 -21.99
N LEU A 1161 46.11 21.02 -20.77
CA LEU A 1161 44.78 20.91 -20.20
C LEU A 1161 44.21 22.24 -19.67
N ASN A 1162 45.01 23.31 -19.64
CA ASN A 1162 44.66 24.57 -18.97
C ASN A 1162 43.37 25.21 -19.50
N ASN A 1163 43.11 25.16 -20.81
CA ASN A 1163 41.86 25.69 -21.41
C ASN A 1163 40.63 24.92 -20.90
N LEU A 1164 40.67 23.58 -20.94
CA LEU A 1164 39.58 22.72 -20.45
C LEU A 1164 39.35 22.89 -18.95
N LEU A 1165 40.42 22.98 -18.15
CA LEU A 1165 40.33 23.27 -16.72
C LEU A 1165 39.69 24.64 -16.44
N ILE A 1166 39.99 25.67 -17.23
CA ILE A 1166 39.37 27.00 -17.14
C ILE A 1166 37.89 26.96 -17.53
N GLN A 1167 37.50 26.18 -18.56
CA GLN A 1167 36.10 25.99 -18.94
C GLN A 1167 35.29 25.30 -17.81
N LEU A 1168 35.90 24.35 -17.10
CA LEU A 1168 35.27 23.70 -15.94
C LEU A 1168 35.02 24.66 -14.76
N LEU A 1169 35.75 25.78 -14.64
CA LEU A 1169 35.47 26.81 -13.62
C LEU A 1169 34.12 27.52 -13.83
N ALA A 1170 33.53 27.45 -15.03
CA ALA A 1170 32.21 27.98 -15.31
C ALA A 1170 31.08 26.94 -15.12
N CYS A 1171 31.38 25.72 -14.66
CA CYS A 1171 30.38 24.69 -14.42
C CYS A 1171 29.62 24.90 -13.09
N ASN A 1172 28.36 24.50 -13.05
CA ASN A 1172 27.47 24.58 -11.87
C ASN A 1172 27.68 23.44 -10.84
N ASP A 1173 28.76 22.68 -10.94
CA ASP A 1173 29.09 21.55 -10.06
C ASP A 1173 30.20 21.97 -9.09
N SER A 1174 29.94 21.91 -7.79
CA SER A 1174 30.85 22.51 -6.79
C SER A 1174 32.11 21.68 -6.55
N GLU A 1175 32.03 20.35 -6.66
CA GLU A 1175 33.18 19.47 -6.45
C GLU A 1175 34.13 19.59 -7.65
N VAL A 1176 33.57 19.56 -8.88
CA VAL A 1176 34.33 19.75 -10.12
C VAL A 1176 34.97 21.14 -10.15
N TYR A 1177 34.25 22.16 -9.68
CA TYR A 1177 34.76 23.53 -9.58
C TYR A 1177 35.94 23.66 -8.62
N GLU A 1178 35.86 23.12 -7.39
CA GLU A 1178 36.92 23.31 -6.39
C GLU A 1178 38.23 22.63 -6.81
N GLU A 1179 38.19 21.38 -7.29
CA GLU A 1179 39.42 20.69 -7.71
C GLU A 1179 39.97 21.17 -9.08
N ALA A 1180 39.13 21.59 -10.03
CA ALA A 1180 39.63 22.29 -11.21
C ALA A 1180 40.35 23.60 -10.82
N SER A 1181 39.80 24.34 -9.86
CA SER A 1181 40.39 25.58 -9.34
C SER A 1181 41.71 25.31 -8.60
N HIS A 1182 41.81 24.22 -7.83
CA HIS A 1182 43.07 23.77 -7.24
C HIS A 1182 44.12 23.40 -8.30
N CYS A 1183 43.74 22.67 -9.35
CA CYS A 1183 44.64 22.29 -10.45
C CYS A 1183 45.20 23.52 -11.18
N VAL A 1184 44.34 24.47 -11.60
CA VAL A 1184 44.78 25.72 -12.27
C VAL A 1184 45.68 26.54 -11.34
N SER A 1185 45.38 26.59 -10.03
CA SER A 1185 46.21 27.30 -9.06
C SER A 1185 47.62 26.70 -8.89
N LEU A 1186 47.78 25.39 -9.08
CA LEU A 1186 49.08 24.71 -9.03
C LEU A 1186 49.84 24.79 -10.36
N LEU A 1187 49.17 24.64 -11.50
CA LEU A 1187 49.75 24.86 -12.83
C LEU A 1187 50.35 26.27 -12.94
N ALA A 1188 49.58 27.29 -12.58
CA ALA A 1188 50.03 28.69 -12.59
C ALA A 1188 51.16 28.97 -11.59
N GLN A 1189 51.29 28.18 -10.51
CA GLN A 1189 52.38 28.31 -9.54
C GLN A 1189 53.67 27.60 -10.00
N LEU A 1190 53.56 26.54 -10.81
CA LEU A 1190 54.69 25.68 -11.19
C LEU A 1190 55.34 26.05 -12.52
N TYR A 1191 54.53 26.33 -13.55
CA TYR A 1191 55.00 26.53 -14.91
C TYR A 1191 55.10 28.00 -15.33
N GLY A 1192 54.73 28.93 -14.44
CA GLY A 1192 54.97 30.38 -14.61
C GLY A 1192 54.36 31.05 -15.85
N GLY A 1193 53.51 30.35 -16.60
CA GLY A 1193 52.98 30.83 -17.88
C GLY A 1193 53.80 30.45 -19.12
N GLU A 1194 54.82 29.59 -19.04
CA GLU A 1194 55.49 29.05 -20.25
C GLU A 1194 54.58 28.05 -20.99
N GLY A 1195 53.74 28.61 -21.87
CA GLY A 1195 52.62 27.96 -22.55
C GLY A 1195 51.40 28.88 -22.70
N ALA A 1196 51.35 29.98 -21.94
CA ALA A 1196 50.32 31.01 -22.02
C ALA A 1196 50.67 32.14 -23.03
N ASP A 1197 51.14 31.77 -24.22
CA ASP A 1197 51.26 32.69 -25.35
C ASP A 1197 49.85 33.04 -25.85
N CYS A 1198 49.29 34.07 -25.21
CA CYS A 1198 47.89 34.49 -25.20
C CYS A 1198 46.93 33.50 -24.51
N LEU A 1199 46.43 33.89 -23.33
CA LEU A 1199 45.09 33.48 -22.88
C LEU A 1199 44.11 33.87 -23.98
N GLN A 1200 43.35 32.90 -24.49
CA GLN A 1200 42.45 33.10 -25.61
C GLN A 1200 41.23 33.93 -25.16
N PRO A 1201 40.58 34.70 -26.07
CA PRO A 1201 39.37 35.45 -25.74
C PRO A 1201 38.27 34.58 -25.12
N GLU A 1202 38.17 33.32 -25.53
CA GLU A 1202 37.23 32.32 -25.02
C GLU A 1202 37.53 31.92 -23.56
N GLU A 1203 38.80 31.88 -23.15
CA GLU A 1203 39.22 31.61 -21.77
C GLU A 1203 38.94 32.83 -20.86
N LEU A 1204 39.18 34.04 -21.36
CA LEU A 1204 38.84 35.29 -20.66
C LEU A 1204 37.31 35.45 -20.50
N LEU A 1205 36.53 35.08 -21.52
CA LEU A 1205 35.08 35.01 -21.43
C LEU A 1205 34.62 33.94 -20.43
N SER A 1206 35.25 32.77 -20.40
CA SER A 1206 34.95 31.70 -19.44
C SER A 1206 35.23 32.12 -17.99
N LEU A 1207 36.36 32.78 -17.73
CA LEU A 1207 36.70 33.33 -16.42
C LEU A 1207 35.75 34.47 -16.00
N ALA A 1208 35.33 35.32 -16.94
CA ALA A 1208 34.34 36.37 -16.67
C ALA A 1208 32.95 35.77 -16.37
N HIS A 1209 32.57 34.72 -17.09
CA HIS A 1209 31.32 34.00 -16.85
C HIS A 1209 31.34 33.27 -15.49
N ALA A 1210 32.46 32.64 -15.11
CA ALA A 1210 32.66 32.04 -13.79
C ALA A 1210 32.51 33.07 -12.65
N LEU A 1211 33.06 34.28 -12.82
CA LEU A 1211 32.90 35.39 -11.85
C LEU A 1211 31.47 35.93 -11.74
N GLN A 1212 30.63 35.74 -12.76
CA GLN A 1212 29.23 36.18 -12.79
C GLN A 1212 28.23 35.10 -12.37
N THR A 1213 28.60 33.82 -12.44
CA THR A 1213 27.73 32.67 -12.13
C THR A 1213 27.85 32.22 -10.67
N HIS A 1214 29.07 32.23 -10.10
CA HIS A 1214 29.30 31.77 -8.73
C HIS A 1214 29.03 32.87 -7.70
N THR A 1215 27.98 32.70 -6.88
CA THR A 1215 27.61 33.66 -5.84
C THR A 1215 28.25 33.39 -4.48
N GLU A 1216 28.85 32.21 -4.25
CA GLU A 1216 29.37 31.85 -2.92
C GLU A 1216 30.66 32.63 -2.54
N PRO A 1217 30.72 33.25 -1.34
CA PRO A 1217 31.91 33.99 -0.87
C PRO A 1217 33.17 33.15 -0.64
N ARG A 1218 33.10 31.81 -0.73
CA ARG A 1218 34.26 30.90 -0.67
C ARG A 1218 34.85 30.69 -2.07
N GLN A 1219 34.02 30.24 -3.00
CA GLN A 1219 34.33 30.04 -4.42
C GLN A 1219 34.90 31.32 -5.04
N LEU A 1220 34.22 32.47 -4.86
CA LEU A 1220 34.72 33.77 -5.32
C LEU A 1220 36.12 34.12 -4.77
N LYS A 1221 36.43 33.79 -3.51
CA LYS A 1221 37.78 33.99 -2.94
C LYS A 1221 38.82 33.01 -3.48
N LEU A 1222 38.41 31.82 -3.91
CA LEU A 1222 39.27 30.84 -4.57
C LEU A 1222 39.63 31.34 -5.98
N LEU A 1223 38.62 31.71 -6.78
CA LEU A 1223 38.77 32.26 -8.12
C LEU A 1223 39.62 33.55 -8.14
N LEU A 1224 39.37 34.48 -7.21
CA LEU A 1224 40.16 35.71 -7.07
C LEU A 1224 41.62 35.45 -6.65
N ARG A 1225 41.93 34.31 -5.99
CA ARG A 1225 43.33 33.89 -5.73
C ARG A 1225 43.98 33.28 -6.97
N VAL A 1226 43.24 32.48 -7.75
CA VAL A 1226 43.71 31.92 -9.03
C VAL A 1226 44.01 33.04 -10.02
N LEU A 1227 43.07 33.97 -10.22
CA LEU A 1227 43.24 35.14 -11.09
C LEU A 1227 44.46 35.99 -10.69
N LYS A 1228 44.67 36.25 -9.38
CA LYS A 1228 45.87 36.97 -8.91
C LYS A 1228 47.18 36.25 -9.24
N ARG A 1229 47.21 34.92 -9.15
CA ARG A 1229 48.38 34.10 -9.51
C ARG A 1229 48.63 34.15 -11.02
N MET A 1230 47.59 33.98 -11.84
CA MET A 1230 47.69 34.09 -13.30
C MET A 1230 48.14 35.48 -13.75
N MET A 1231 47.61 36.56 -13.15
CA MET A 1231 48.06 37.94 -13.40
C MET A 1231 49.53 38.19 -13.01
N SER A 1232 50.05 37.50 -11.99
CA SER A 1232 51.47 37.60 -11.61
C SER A 1232 52.43 36.80 -12.48
N ALA A 1233 51.90 35.90 -13.32
CA ALA A 1233 52.67 35.04 -14.23
C ALA A 1233 52.60 35.52 -15.70
N VAL A 1234 51.42 35.96 -16.16
CA VAL A 1234 51.17 36.32 -17.57
C VAL A 1234 51.47 37.80 -17.83
N GLY A 1235 52.21 38.08 -18.92
CA GLY A 1235 52.58 39.43 -19.34
C GLY A 1235 51.38 40.37 -19.60
N SER A 1236 51.60 41.68 -19.41
CA SER A 1236 50.53 42.70 -19.39
C SER A 1236 49.79 42.93 -20.72
N SER A 1237 50.28 42.38 -21.84
CA SER A 1237 49.62 42.43 -23.15
C SER A 1237 48.26 41.72 -23.15
N CYS A 1238 48.11 40.62 -22.41
CA CYS A 1238 46.93 39.76 -22.49
C CYS A 1238 45.68 40.36 -21.81
N TRP A 1239 45.89 41.21 -20.80
CA TRP A 1239 44.81 41.80 -19.98
C TRP A 1239 44.19 43.07 -20.60
N GLY A 1240 44.59 43.44 -21.82
CA GLY A 1240 44.14 44.67 -22.48
C GLY A 1240 42.72 44.64 -23.05
N SER A 1241 42.07 43.47 -23.16
CA SER A 1241 40.70 43.34 -23.68
C SER A 1241 39.64 43.92 -22.74
N SER A 1242 38.40 44.04 -23.23
CA SER A 1242 37.24 44.47 -22.43
C SER A 1242 37.07 43.56 -21.20
N GLU A 1243 37.20 42.27 -21.42
CA GLU A 1243 37.04 41.19 -20.45
C GLU A 1243 38.23 41.17 -19.49
N GLY A 1244 39.46 41.29 -20.03
CA GLY A 1244 40.69 41.36 -19.25
C GLY A 1244 40.72 42.53 -18.27
N GLN A 1245 40.19 43.70 -18.67
CA GLN A 1245 40.08 44.88 -17.80
C GLN A 1245 39.01 44.74 -16.70
N ILE A 1246 37.98 43.91 -16.90
CA ILE A 1246 37.01 43.55 -15.86
C ILE A 1246 37.65 42.58 -14.87
N LEU A 1247 38.28 41.51 -15.38
CA LEU A 1247 38.96 40.49 -14.57
C LEU A 1247 40.08 41.09 -13.69
N SER A 1248 40.92 41.98 -14.25
CA SER A 1248 41.99 42.62 -13.50
C SER A 1248 41.46 43.54 -12.39
N ARG A 1249 40.37 44.28 -12.64
CA ARG A 1249 39.70 45.11 -11.61
C ARG A 1249 39.07 44.27 -10.51
N ALA A 1250 38.41 43.17 -10.85
CA ALA A 1250 37.83 42.25 -9.86
C ALA A 1250 38.93 41.66 -8.97
N ALA A 1251 40.05 41.23 -9.56
CA ALA A 1251 41.23 40.78 -8.83
C ALA A 1251 41.80 41.89 -7.92
N GLU A 1252 42.15 43.06 -8.46
CA GLU A 1252 42.74 44.15 -7.68
C GLU A 1252 41.87 44.59 -6.50
N THR A 1253 40.58 44.83 -6.73
CA THR A 1253 39.63 45.31 -5.70
C THR A 1253 39.19 44.21 -4.73
N GLY A 1254 39.24 42.94 -5.13
CA GLY A 1254 38.76 41.82 -4.33
C GLY A 1254 37.23 41.70 -4.25
N ALA A 1255 36.49 42.37 -5.13
CA ALA A 1255 35.04 42.32 -5.25
C ALA A 1255 34.63 41.88 -6.67
N ALA A 1256 33.63 41.01 -6.76
CA ALA A 1256 32.89 40.78 -8.00
C ALA A 1256 31.88 41.93 -8.20
N TYR A 1257 31.65 42.31 -9.46
CA TYR A 1257 30.79 43.42 -9.91
C TYR A 1257 30.01 43.00 -11.15
#